data_AF-R4X6T6-F1
#
_entry.id   AF-R4X6T6-F1
#
_cell.length_a   1.000
_cell.length_b   1.000
_cell.length_c   1.000
_cell.angle_alpha   90.00
_cell.angle_beta   90.00
_cell.angle_gamma   90.00
#
_symmetry.space_group_name_H-M   'P 1'
#
loop_
_entity.id
_entity.type
_entity.pdbx_description
1 polymer ?
#
loop_
_entity_poly.entity_id
_entity_poly.type
_entity_poly.pdbx_seq_one_letter_code
_entity_poly.pdbx_strand_id
1 'polypeptide(L)'
;MDRLAQIRLQSSSKNHNQGQLGVVLGAIEDTIKASDSPLNPTSYFASLLALLETCVSGNDITNAEVAYSSIYLLDAIAPETPTNLLSTKFTQILNLLVPLLNAEEAATVRSATGVLESLLKAQTLESWRTSPTVQALKSLLVLGLDARPKVRRRAIESVCNVLASAPQSLTKDSIPAIIVAEELLKSASSQIKQSERGSLLHTLQLIKSVAGTVSWPVAYVDQLCDLLLKGVADLGEGFVTVIAFEVFEKVFEQGTNDVDLARLQRLLKTIIDFKPSDKDANVLPPWLNVVARGFELYAGASPENVLQDVASIYKTIFPFLQSDMEAVRRTCSDCLQSLITTCLPTRKSSPAAQAIVTTTLRGLNSGARYRAARTEIFELVRCLFNKLKSKANPILMESLNTLAETRSHVQDKSKIDSVLGAAIQAVGPEPFFKVLPLNLTSDAGRAWLLPVLRDNVQNTNLSFFVKELIPLSESFYPKSEGAEVDNKIFKTVIDQIWTSLPGFCDLPLDLPTALTTDVAEIFANVLYKQPDLRSTICNALQNLCLKPQQLIDCELSDAELTTAYQYNREKAKTSLKHMHQFAPNFIAVLFNVYAQTLPQYRNNILETIKGFLTIASPKDIQDSFAKVLTTLAENLDAPASGANSSSTEGMPPAKHTAMDLIIAFVPHLSSLGIEMVWEIFGAQATSDDVAMQKKAYKIFNAMSSTDLGLKFLTSRVPQIQAVLLKTKNVGQSVRKDRLAALINMVNLIPKNDLHFIPAILSEAVLCTKEQNEKARTMAFDLLVLMGQRMDAGGNVRNSLLEGMQDLGDAEANIQEFFVMVQAGLGASTPHMVSASVTALARLLFEFMDKLDGSFVEEMLETMEPILDSKNREVARSCLGFYKVVVISLPLELVASRLESLVAHLMGWSHEHSRDFKSKVKHLIERMVRRFGFDQIERHIPEADKKLLTNIRKTQERRKRNKRTDEADGTTRRTGGDAFEDAMQESDESESDVEEEQEEETSTNRRKGRGREDRNQKFIQNTDEPMDLLDRSAMAQVSSTNPNAMRRQKPLPSARSNYKTDEDGKYIFNGKENDEERGDVPMGGSGMGAMMEARQGMKKNSKGRVKFSNKRARDDEAEDHEMPDVEEKRQRTDRPMRPKQEAPHKKLFQKGKGGSAKQGASQKAGGRKTRK
;
A
#
# COMPACT_ATOMS: atom_id res chain seq x y z
N MET A 1 28.81 -8.86 10.05
CA MET A 1 29.51 -8.27 11.20
C MET A 1 28.58 -7.84 12.32
N ASP A 2 27.40 -7.29 12.03
CA ASP A 2 26.47 -6.68 13.01
C ASP A 2 26.10 -7.59 14.20
N ARG A 3 25.99 -8.90 13.97
CA ARG A 3 25.73 -9.90 15.02
C ARG A 3 26.83 -9.90 16.09
N LEU A 4 28.10 -9.68 15.71
CA LEU A 4 29.21 -9.49 16.66
C LEU A 4 29.13 -8.15 17.38
N ALA A 5 28.76 -7.06 16.68
CA ALA A 5 28.58 -5.75 17.30
C ALA A 5 27.51 -5.76 18.41
N GLN A 6 26.43 -6.54 18.22
CA GLN A 6 25.43 -6.79 19.26
C GLN A 6 25.95 -7.64 20.43
N ILE A 7 26.94 -8.51 20.22
CA ILE A 7 27.54 -9.37 21.27
C ILE A 7 28.60 -8.60 22.08
N ARG A 8 29.38 -7.69 21.46
CA ARG A 8 30.31 -6.79 22.18
C ARG A 8 29.60 -6.03 23.31
N LEU A 9 28.38 -5.57 23.06
CA LEU A 9 27.52 -4.86 24.02
C LEU A 9 26.99 -5.75 25.17
N GLN A 10 27.15 -7.08 25.08
CA GLN A 10 26.67 -8.04 26.10
C GLN A 10 27.73 -8.45 27.12
N SER A 11 28.99 -8.04 26.94
CA SER A 11 30.10 -8.22 27.90
C SER A 11 29.79 -7.76 29.34
N SER A 12 28.90 -6.76 29.50
CA SER A 12 28.41 -6.25 30.79
C SER A 12 27.04 -6.79 31.23
N SER A 13 26.54 -7.86 30.57
CA SER A 13 25.24 -8.46 30.88
C SER A 13 25.24 -9.18 32.23
N LYS A 14 24.13 -9.07 32.96
CA LYS A 14 23.90 -9.83 34.21
C LYS A 14 23.54 -11.30 33.97
N ASN A 15 23.26 -11.69 32.72
CA ASN A 15 23.05 -13.08 32.35
C ASN A 15 24.42 -13.71 32.04
N HIS A 16 24.84 -14.70 32.84
CA HIS A 16 26.18 -15.30 32.79
C HIS A 16 26.62 -15.68 31.37
N ASN A 17 25.83 -16.51 30.68
CA ASN A 17 26.11 -16.99 29.32
C ASN A 17 26.18 -15.86 28.27
N GLN A 18 25.57 -14.69 28.51
CA GLN A 18 25.67 -13.52 27.61
C GLN A 18 26.89 -12.66 27.91
N GLY A 19 27.24 -12.50 29.19
CA GLY A 19 28.50 -11.85 29.59
C GLY A 19 29.70 -12.63 29.06
N GLN A 20 29.69 -13.96 29.23
CA GLN A 20 30.73 -14.88 28.78
C GLN A 20 30.99 -14.81 27.27
N LEU A 21 29.93 -14.76 26.45
CA LEU A 21 30.05 -14.54 25.00
C LEU A 21 30.78 -13.23 24.65
N GLY A 22 30.49 -12.14 25.37
CA GLY A 22 31.19 -10.86 25.20
C GLY A 22 32.65 -10.89 25.68
N VAL A 23 32.94 -11.62 26.76
CA VAL A 23 34.31 -11.79 27.29
C VAL A 23 35.17 -12.64 26.36
N VAL A 24 34.65 -13.76 25.84
CA VAL A 24 35.37 -14.61 24.88
C VAL A 24 35.61 -13.86 23.57
N LEU A 25 34.63 -13.10 23.07
CA LEU A 25 34.82 -12.24 21.89
C LEU A 25 35.91 -11.19 22.11
N GLY A 26 35.94 -10.53 23.28
CA GLY A 26 36.99 -9.55 23.63
C GLY A 26 38.38 -10.17 23.66
N ALA A 27 38.54 -11.31 24.35
CA ALA A 27 39.83 -12.02 24.42
C ALA A 27 40.34 -12.46 23.04
N ILE A 28 39.44 -12.83 22.13
CA ILE A 28 39.79 -13.19 20.75
C ILE A 28 40.17 -11.94 19.93
N GLU A 29 39.45 -10.83 20.06
CA GLU A 29 39.83 -9.56 19.43
C GLU A 29 41.21 -9.08 19.88
N ASP A 30 41.52 -9.21 21.17
CA ASP A 30 42.84 -8.84 21.70
C ASP A 30 43.94 -9.82 21.25
N THR A 31 43.61 -11.10 21.08
CA THR A 31 44.52 -12.09 20.48
C THR A 31 44.83 -11.77 19.01
N ILE A 32 43.82 -11.38 18.21
CA ILE A 32 43.98 -11.02 16.79
C ILE A 32 44.79 -9.72 16.63
N LYS A 33 44.58 -8.74 17.52
CA LYS A 33 45.40 -7.52 17.59
C LYS A 33 46.86 -7.84 17.96
N ALA A 34 47.07 -8.76 18.90
CA ALA A 34 48.41 -9.19 19.31
C ALA A 34 49.16 -9.98 18.21
N SER A 35 48.44 -10.56 17.24
CA SER A 35 49.02 -11.18 16.04
C SER A 35 49.07 -10.25 14.81
N ASP A 36 48.97 -8.92 15.02
CA ASP A 36 49.04 -7.85 14.01
C ASP A 36 48.16 -8.12 12.77
N SER A 37 46.98 -8.72 13.00
CA SER A 37 46.11 -9.23 11.95
C SER A 37 44.82 -8.41 11.85
N PRO A 38 44.31 -8.11 10.64
CA PRO A 38 43.10 -7.31 10.48
C PRO A 38 41.88 -8.04 11.03
N LEU A 39 40.95 -7.29 11.66
CA LEU A 39 39.71 -7.80 12.26
C LEU A 39 38.64 -8.13 11.19
N ASN A 40 38.97 -9.01 10.25
CA ASN A 40 38.08 -9.53 9.21
C ASN A 40 37.52 -10.92 9.59
N PRO A 41 36.44 -11.42 8.92
CA PRO A 41 35.82 -12.71 9.24
C PRO A 41 36.79 -13.90 9.26
N THR A 42 37.79 -13.92 8.37
CA THR A 42 38.81 -14.98 8.31
C THR A 42 39.67 -15.04 9.57
N SER A 43 40.11 -13.88 10.08
CA SER A 43 40.90 -13.81 11.33
C SER A 43 40.09 -14.29 12.54
N TYR A 44 38.83 -13.85 12.67
CA TYR A 44 37.94 -14.36 13.73
C TYR A 44 37.72 -15.87 13.60
N PHE A 45 37.42 -16.36 12.40
CA PHE A 45 37.15 -17.78 12.16
C PHE A 45 38.36 -18.65 12.52
N ALA A 46 39.57 -18.25 12.14
CA ALA A 46 40.79 -18.97 12.46
C ALA A 46 41.08 -19.00 13.97
N SER A 47 40.96 -17.86 14.67
CA SER A 47 41.20 -17.77 16.11
C SER A 47 40.14 -18.52 16.94
N LEU A 48 38.87 -18.45 16.53
CA LEU A 48 37.80 -19.22 17.16
C LEU A 48 37.96 -20.73 16.96
N LEU A 49 38.41 -21.16 15.77
CA LEU A 49 38.66 -22.58 15.50
C LEU A 49 39.81 -23.10 16.36
N ALA A 50 40.91 -22.34 16.50
CA ALA A 50 42.03 -22.70 17.37
C ALA A 50 41.62 -22.75 18.85
N LEU A 51 40.76 -21.83 19.32
CA LEU A 51 40.20 -21.90 20.67
C LEU A 51 39.34 -23.17 20.85
N LEU A 52 38.52 -23.52 19.86
CA LEU A 52 37.68 -24.71 19.88
C LEU A 52 38.52 -26.01 19.93
N GLU A 53 39.66 -26.06 19.22
CA GLU A 53 40.62 -27.16 19.29
C GLU A 53 41.19 -27.39 20.70
N THR A 54 41.28 -26.36 21.55
CA THR A 54 41.68 -26.52 22.97
C THR A 54 40.53 -26.99 23.89
N CYS A 55 39.27 -26.84 23.44
CA CYS A 55 38.07 -27.16 24.23
C CYS A 55 37.49 -28.55 23.92
N VAL A 56 38.06 -29.27 22.96
CA VAL A 56 37.62 -30.58 22.47
C VAL A 56 38.80 -31.55 22.48
N SER A 57 38.62 -32.76 23.01
CA SER A 57 39.67 -33.78 23.04
C SER A 57 39.09 -35.15 22.71
N GLY A 58 39.30 -35.58 21.46
CA GLY A 58 38.64 -36.76 20.92
C GLY A 58 37.13 -36.54 20.83
N ASN A 59 36.35 -37.37 21.55
CA ASN A 59 34.89 -37.27 21.62
C ASN A 59 34.39 -36.47 22.83
N ASP A 60 35.28 -36.02 23.73
CA ASP A 60 34.90 -35.35 24.97
C ASP A 60 35.12 -33.83 24.91
N ILE A 61 34.22 -33.09 25.55
CA ILE A 61 34.28 -31.62 25.64
C ILE A 61 34.95 -31.25 26.97
N THR A 62 36.16 -30.69 26.89
CA THR A 62 36.98 -30.40 28.09
C THR A 62 36.54 -29.15 28.83
N ASN A 63 35.92 -28.19 28.13
CA ASN A 63 35.33 -26.99 28.72
C ASN A 63 34.05 -26.62 27.97
N ALA A 64 32.90 -27.02 28.52
CA ALA A 64 31.59 -26.85 27.87
C ALA A 64 31.20 -25.38 27.65
N GLU A 65 31.52 -24.48 28.58
CA GLU A 65 31.12 -23.06 28.50
C GLU A 65 31.93 -22.29 27.46
N VAL A 66 33.24 -22.54 27.39
CA VAL A 66 34.12 -21.93 26.37
C VAL A 66 33.89 -22.57 25.00
N ALA A 67 33.60 -23.88 24.94
CA ALA A 67 33.16 -24.54 23.71
C ALA A 67 31.84 -23.94 23.18
N TYR A 68 30.83 -23.77 24.04
CA TYR A 68 29.57 -23.10 23.69
C TYR A 68 29.81 -21.67 23.17
N SER A 69 30.62 -20.89 23.90
CA SER A 69 30.90 -19.51 23.53
C SER A 69 31.61 -19.41 22.18
N SER A 70 32.58 -20.32 21.93
CA SER A 70 33.33 -20.38 20.67
C SER A 70 32.44 -20.81 19.50
N ILE A 71 31.60 -21.85 19.66
CA ILE A 71 30.75 -22.34 18.58
C ILE A 71 29.59 -21.37 18.27
N TYR A 72 29.10 -20.63 19.26
CA TYR A 72 28.10 -19.58 19.03
C TYR A 72 28.66 -18.40 18.21
N LEU A 73 29.90 -17.99 18.49
CA LEU A 73 30.59 -16.98 17.70
C LEU A 73 30.92 -17.50 16.28
N LEU A 74 31.28 -18.78 16.12
CA LEU A 74 31.45 -19.40 14.80
C LEU A 74 30.14 -19.43 13.98
N ASP A 75 28.97 -19.74 14.57
CA ASP A 75 27.66 -19.63 13.89
C ASP A 75 27.35 -18.19 13.42
N ALA A 76 27.92 -17.18 14.07
CA ALA A 76 27.79 -15.78 13.67
C ALA A 76 28.76 -15.33 12.56
N ILE A 77 29.84 -16.09 12.29
CA ILE A 77 30.94 -15.69 11.39
C ILE A 77 31.07 -16.62 10.17
N ALA A 78 30.74 -17.90 10.29
CA ALA A 78 30.88 -18.88 9.21
C ALA A 78 30.15 -18.48 7.90
N PRO A 79 28.94 -17.86 7.91
CA PRO A 79 28.30 -17.36 6.68
C PRO A 79 29.04 -16.21 5.99
N GLU A 80 29.86 -15.46 6.72
CA GLU A 80 30.68 -14.33 6.21
C GLU A 80 32.13 -14.77 5.90
N THR A 81 32.45 -16.06 6.07
CA THR A 81 33.78 -16.62 5.86
C THR A 81 33.95 -17.09 4.41
N PRO A 82 35.08 -16.82 3.72
CA PRO A 82 35.22 -17.19 2.32
C PRO A 82 35.16 -18.71 2.06
N THR A 83 34.11 -19.15 1.37
CA THR A 83 34.17 -20.13 0.26
C THR A 83 35.24 -21.23 0.43
N ASN A 84 36.37 -21.02 -0.23
CA ASN A 84 37.51 -21.92 -0.31
C ASN A 84 38.13 -22.33 1.05
N LEU A 85 38.01 -21.51 2.10
CA LEU A 85 38.54 -21.84 3.43
C LEU A 85 37.68 -22.91 4.13
N LEU A 86 36.36 -22.80 3.98
CA LEU A 86 35.38 -23.72 4.56
C LEU A 86 35.42 -25.10 3.89
N SER A 87 35.68 -25.15 2.58
CA SER A 87 35.86 -26.40 1.83
C SER A 87 37.23 -27.05 2.08
N THR A 88 38.34 -26.29 2.03
CA THR A 88 39.68 -26.87 2.25
C THR A 88 39.90 -27.41 3.66
N LYS A 89 39.31 -26.79 4.70
CA LYS A 89 39.39 -27.29 6.09
C LYS A 89 38.20 -28.16 6.52
N PHE A 90 37.31 -28.55 5.61
CA PHE A 90 36.04 -29.22 5.93
C PHE A 90 36.17 -30.37 6.94
N THR A 91 37.05 -31.35 6.68
CA THR A 91 37.24 -32.52 7.54
C THR A 91 37.81 -32.18 8.92
N GLN A 92 38.72 -31.20 9.01
CA GLN A 92 39.27 -30.72 10.29
C GLN A 92 38.16 -30.14 11.17
N ILE A 93 37.35 -29.25 10.58
CA ILE A 93 36.28 -28.56 11.31
C ILE A 93 35.15 -29.55 11.66
N LEU A 94 34.78 -30.45 10.74
CA LEU A 94 33.75 -31.47 10.97
C LEU A 94 34.09 -32.36 12.18
N ASN A 95 35.34 -32.82 12.31
CA ASN A 95 35.77 -33.63 13.45
C ASN A 95 35.59 -32.91 14.80
N LEU A 96 35.82 -31.59 14.84
CA LEU A 96 35.61 -30.76 16.03
C LEU A 96 34.11 -30.52 16.34
N LEU A 97 33.24 -30.58 15.32
CA LEU A 97 31.80 -30.44 15.48
C LEU A 97 31.13 -31.72 16.02
N VAL A 98 31.62 -32.91 15.70
CA VAL A 98 31.02 -34.20 16.13
C VAL A 98 30.64 -34.25 17.62
N PRO A 99 31.54 -33.96 18.59
CA PRO A 99 31.17 -33.99 20.00
C PRO A 99 30.17 -32.87 20.39
N LEU A 100 30.23 -31.70 19.74
CA LEU A 100 29.35 -30.56 19.99
C LEU A 100 27.92 -30.78 19.46
N LEU A 101 27.78 -31.53 18.37
CA LEU A 101 26.49 -31.95 17.81
C LEU A 101 25.79 -32.99 18.70
N ASN A 102 26.57 -33.80 19.42
CA ASN A 102 26.08 -34.81 20.37
C ASN A 102 25.87 -34.27 21.80
N ALA A 103 26.14 -32.99 22.07
CA ALA A 103 26.05 -32.41 23.40
C ALA A 103 24.61 -32.41 23.97
N GLU A 104 24.47 -32.57 25.29
CA GLU A 104 23.18 -32.49 26.00
C GLU A 104 22.54 -31.09 25.87
N GLU A 105 23.36 -30.04 25.86
CA GLU A 105 22.86 -28.67 25.83
C GLU A 105 22.33 -28.26 24.44
N ALA A 106 21.01 -28.05 24.38
CA ALA A 106 20.30 -27.60 23.18
C ALA A 106 20.69 -26.18 22.69
N ALA A 107 21.61 -25.47 23.34
CA ALA A 107 22.21 -24.24 22.83
C ALA A 107 23.41 -24.55 21.94
N THR A 108 24.40 -25.27 22.49
CA THR A 108 25.61 -25.76 21.81
C THR A 108 25.28 -26.50 20.52
N VAL A 109 24.35 -27.46 20.56
CA VAL A 109 23.96 -28.24 19.37
C VAL A 109 23.42 -27.32 18.25
N ARG A 110 22.58 -26.32 18.56
CA ARG A 110 22.02 -25.42 17.53
C ARG A 110 23.05 -24.53 16.86
N SER A 111 24.07 -24.09 17.58
CA SER A 111 25.18 -23.32 17.00
C SER A 111 26.11 -24.23 16.19
N ALA A 112 26.41 -25.44 16.68
CA ALA A 112 27.12 -26.45 15.89
C ALA A 112 26.38 -26.80 14.59
N THR A 113 25.04 -26.92 14.63
CA THR A 113 24.17 -27.12 13.46
C THR A 113 24.33 -25.99 12.42
N GLY A 114 24.45 -24.73 12.84
CA GLY A 114 24.58 -23.60 11.92
C GLY A 114 25.99 -23.40 11.33
N VAL A 115 27.03 -23.80 12.06
CA VAL A 115 28.37 -23.95 11.49
C VAL A 115 28.37 -25.10 10.47
N LEU A 116 27.73 -26.22 10.78
CA LEU A 116 27.56 -27.35 9.85
C LEU A 116 26.78 -26.96 8.58
N GLU A 117 25.71 -26.17 8.72
CA GLU A 117 24.98 -25.58 7.58
C GLU A 117 25.92 -24.77 6.67
N SER A 118 26.74 -23.90 7.27
CA SER A 118 27.69 -23.04 6.55
C SER A 118 28.79 -23.85 5.85
N LEU A 119 29.29 -24.91 6.49
CA LEU A 119 30.26 -25.84 5.91
C LEU A 119 29.70 -26.62 4.72
N LEU A 120 28.46 -27.11 4.82
CA LEU A 120 27.78 -27.85 3.76
C LEU A 120 27.46 -26.95 2.56
N LYS A 121 27.04 -25.70 2.81
CA LYS A 121 26.85 -24.65 1.78
C LYS A 121 28.12 -24.36 0.97
N ALA A 122 29.30 -24.54 1.54
CA ALA A 122 30.58 -24.28 0.89
C ALA A 122 31.10 -25.43 -0.02
N GLN A 123 30.39 -26.56 -0.12
CA GLN A 123 30.90 -27.77 -0.79
C GLN A 123 30.66 -27.77 -2.31
N THR A 124 31.70 -28.17 -3.06
CA THR A 124 31.63 -28.34 -4.52
C THR A 124 30.86 -29.61 -4.90
N LEU A 125 30.40 -29.70 -6.15
CA LEU A 125 29.65 -30.84 -6.68
C LEU A 125 30.36 -32.20 -6.48
N GLU A 126 31.70 -32.21 -6.54
CA GLU A 126 32.51 -33.41 -6.34
C GLU A 126 32.60 -33.80 -4.85
N SER A 127 32.71 -32.83 -3.94
CA SER A 127 32.75 -33.07 -2.49
C SER A 127 31.53 -33.86 -1.99
N TRP A 128 30.35 -33.64 -2.59
CA TRP A 128 29.11 -34.39 -2.28
C TRP A 128 29.17 -35.89 -2.59
N ARG A 129 30.18 -36.36 -3.33
CA ARG A 129 30.45 -37.80 -3.56
C ARG A 129 31.36 -38.42 -2.50
N THR A 130 31.92 -37.62 -1.59
CA THR A 130 32.88 -38.09 -0.57
C THR A 130 32.17 -38.50 0.72
N SER A 131 32.69 -39.55 1.37
CA SER A 131 32.09 -40.09 2.61
C SER A 131 31.93 -39.03 3.73
N PRO A 132 32.91 -38.14 4.02
CA PRO A 132 32.74 -37.13 5.08
C PRO A 132 31.56 -36.20 4.85
N THR A 133 31.35 -35.72 3.61
CA THR A 133 30.25 -34.80 3.29
C THR A 133 28.89 -35.51 3.34
N VAL A 134 28.82 -36.77 2.92
CA VAL A 134 27.62 -37.61 3.05
C VAL A 134 27.27 -37.85 4.53
N GLN A 135 28.26 -38.17 5.37
CA GLN A 135 28.03 -38.38 6.81
C GLN A 135 27.66 -37.10 7.55
N ALA A 136 28.25 -35.96 7.18
CA ALA A 136 27.86 -34.64 7.69
C ALA A 136 26.39 -34.29 7.37
N LEU A 137 25.93 -34.58 6.15
CA LEU A 137 24.53 -34.40 5.79
C LEU A 137 23.61 -35.37 6.56
N LYS A 138 24.03 -36.63 6.76
CA LYS A 138 23.26 -37.62 7.53
C LYS A 138 23.17 -37.29 9.02
N SER A 139 24.22 -36.73 9.64
CA SER A 139 24.14 -36.26 11.04
C SER A 139 23.15 -35.10 11.19
N LEU A 140 23.09 -34.20 10.21
CA LEU A 140 22.09 -33.12 10.17
C LEU A 140 20.65 -33.65 10.04
N LEU A 141 20.41 -34.70 9.25
CA LEU A 141 19.12 -35.38 9.17
C LEU A 141 18.71 -36.05 10.48
N VAL A 142 19.66 -36.69 11.19
CA VAL A 142 19.42 -37.27 12.52
C VAL A 142 19.04 -36.19 13.55
N LEU A 143 19.68 -35.02 13.53
CA LEU A 143 19.26 -33.87 14.34
C LEU A 143 17.88 -33.33 13.95
N GLY A 144 17.44 -33.55 12.70
CA GLY A 144 16.07 -33.33 12.24
C GLY A 144 15.02 -34.27 12.85
N LEU A 145 15.45 -35.33 13.55
CA LEU A 145 14.60 -36.25 14.32
C LEU A 145 14.81 -36.14 15.85
N ASP A 146 15.71 -35.27 16.31
CA ASP A 146 16.00 -35.04 17.74
C ASP A 146 14.74 -34.70 18.53
N ALA A 147 14.54 -35.29 19.71
CA ALA A 147 13.38 -35.05 20.56
C ALA A 147 13.21 -33.56 20.95
N ARG A 148 14.32 -32.83 21.13
CA ARG A 148 14.39 -31.43 21.57
C ARG A 148 13.88 -30.50 20.45
N PRO A 149 12.69 -29.89 20.55
CA PRO A 149 12.06 -29.20 19.42
C PRO A 149 12.84 -27.98 18.90
N LYS A 150 13.67 -27.35 19.76
CA LYS A 150 14.55 -26.24 19.35
C LYS A 150 15.74 -26.71 18.49
N VAL A 151 16.27 -27.90 18.74
CA VAL A 151 17.33 -28.52 17.92
C VAL A 151 16.72 -28.95 16.59
N ARG A 152 15.66 -29.76 16.64
CA ARG A 152 14.91 -30.25 15.48
C ARG A 152 14.53 -29.14 14.49
N ARG A 153 13.97 -28.02 14.98
CA ARG A 153 13.58 -26.89 14.11
C ARG A 153 14.79 -26.25 13.40
N ARG A 154 15.92 -26.07 14.10
CA ARG A 154 17.15 -25.53 13.49
C ARG A 154 17.75 -26.50 12.48
N ALA A 155 17.74 -27.80 12.77
CA ALA A 155 18.22 -28.82 11.84
C ALA A 155 17.39 -28.88 10.55
N ILE A 156 16.05 -28.89 10.65
CA ILE A 156 15.14 -28.86 9.47
C ILE A 156 15.40 -27.61 8.62
N GLU A 157 15.48 -26.43 9.25
CA GLU A 157 15.82 -25.15 8.59
C GLU A 157 17.17 -25.23 7.87
N SER A 158 18.21 -25.75 8.53
CA SER A 158 19.54 -25.92 7.94
C SER A 158 19.56 -26.94 6.79
N VAL A 159 18.76 -28.02 6.83
CA VAL A 159 18.60 -28.95 5.68
C VAL A 159 17.98 -28.21 4.48
N CYS A 160 16.86 -27.53 4.68
CA CYS A 160 16.21 -26.74 3.62
C CYS A 160 17.17 -25.70 3.03
N ASN A 161 17.88 -24.96 3.89
CA ASN A 161 18.86 -23.95 3.49
C ASN A 161 20.04 -24.52 2.69
N VAL A 162 20.55 -25.71 3.04
CA VAL A 162 21.61 -26.40 2.28
C VAL A 162 21.08 -26.85 0.92
N LEU A 163 19.89 -27.48 0.88
CA LEU A 163 19.29 -27.96 -0.37
C LEU A 163 18.97 -26.83 -1.35
N ALA A 164 18.42 -25.70 -0.87
CA ALA A 164 18.12 -24.53 -1.69
C ALA A 164 19.39 -23.87 -2.28
N SER A 165 20.53 -24.00 -1.61
CA SER A 165 21.83 -23.48 -2.06
C SER A 165 22.66 -24.46 -2.89
N ALA A 166 22.19 -25.71 -3.05
CA ALA A 166 23.00 -26.77 -3.66
C ALA A 166 23.28 -26.45 -5.15
N PRO A 167 24.53 -26.60 -5.63
CA PRO A 167 24.85 -26.34 -7.02
C PRO A 167 24.09 -27.29 -7.94
N GLN A 168 23.36 -26.73 -8.90
CA GLN A 168 22.59 -27.51 -9.87
C GLN A 168 23.52 -28.37 -10.73
N SER A 169 23.21 -29.66 -10.80
CA SER A 169 23.93 -30.65 -11.59
C SER A 169 23.44 -30.67 -13.05
N LEU A 170 24.22 -31.31 -13.93
CA LEU A 170 23.77 -31.65 -15.29
C LEU A 170 22.60 -32.65 -15.30
N THR A 171 22.38 -33.36 -14.18
CA THR A 171 21.14 -34.09 -13.88
C THR A 171 20.14 -33.17 -13.17
N LYS A 172 18.86 -33.25 -13.56
CA LYS A 172 17.75 -32.47 -12.96
C LYS A 172 17.73 -32.52 -11.43
N ASP A 173 17.94 -33.72 -10.88
CA ASP A 173 17.98 -33.96 -9.44
C ASP A 173 19.38 -33.69 -8.90
N SER A 174 19.48 -32.91 -7.81
CA SER A 174 20.77 -32.59 -7.16
C SER A 174 21.24 -33.74 -6.25
N ILE A 175 22.56 -33.96 -6.20
CA ILE A 175 23.18 -35.03 -5.39
C ILE A 175 22.76 -34.95 -3.90
N PRO A 176 22.70 -33.77 -3.25
CA PRO A 176 22.21 -33.67 -1.87
C PRO A 176 20.74 -34.09 -1.71
N ALA A 177 19.85 -33.70 -2.63
CA ALA A 177 18.44 -34.08 -2.56
C ALA A 177 18.24 -35.59 -2.69
N ILE A 178 19.02 -36.25 -3.56
CA ILE A 178 19.06 -37.71 -3.71
C ILE A 178 19.42 -38.41 -2.38
N ILE A 179 20.49 -37.94 -1.70
CA ILE A 179 20.95 -38.51 -0.42
C ILE A 179 19.90 -38.31 0.68
N VAL A 180 19.25 -37.14 0.73
CA VAL A 180 18.18 -36.83 1.69
C VAL A 180 16.96 -37.72 1.45
N ALA A 181 16.53 -37.88 0.20
CA ALA A 181 15.38 -38.73 -0.14
C ALA A 181 15.61 -40.19 0.26
N GLU A 182 16.79 -40.76 -0.04
CA GLU A 182 17.15 -42.14 0.30
C GLU A 182 17.08 -42.40 1.81
N GLU A 183 17.76 -41.58 2.62
CA GLU A 183 17.85 -41.83 4.07
C GLU A 183 16.53 -41.54 4.80
N LEU A 184 15.74 -40.55 4.35
CA LEU A 184 14.42 -40.27 4.93
C LEU A 184 13.40 -41.37 4.61
N LEU A 185 13.38 -41.89 3.38
CA LEU A 185 12.51 -43.01 3.00
C LEU A 185 12.89 -44.31 3.73
N LYS A 186 14.19 -44.56 3.88
CA LYS A 186 14.72 -45.68 4.67
C LYS A 186 14.35 -45.57 6.15
N SER A 187 14.47 -44.37 6.75
CA SER A 187 14.07 -44.10 8.14
C SER A 187 12.57 -44.27 8.35
N ALA A 188 11.74 -43.64 7.51
CA ALA A 188 10.29 -43.77 7.60
C ALA A 188 9.82 -45.23 7.39
N SER A 189 10.39 -45.96 6.43
CA SER A 189 10.03 -47.36 6.18
C SER A 189 10.54 -48.35 7.23
N SER A 190 11.55 -48.01 8.04
CA SER A 190 11.87 -48.77 9.26
C SER A 190 10.92 -48.44 10.40
N GLN A 191 10.63 -47.15 10.63
CA GLN A 191 9.69 -46.68 11.66
C GLN A 191 8.28 -47.26 11.47
N ILE A 192 7.80 -47.38 10.23
CA ILE A 192 6.52 -48.04 9.90
C ILE A 192 6.54 -49.51 10.31
N LYS A 193 7.59 -50.27 9.94
CA LYS A 193 7.75 -51.69 10.34
C LYS A 193 7.86 -51.88 11.86
N GLN A 194 8.37 -50.87 12.57
CA GLN A 194 8.52 -50.85 14.03
C GLN A 194 7.31 -50.22 14.75
N SER A 195 6.31 -49.72 14.02
CA SER A 195 5.16 -48.97 14.55
C SER A 195 5.52 -47.70 15.36
N GLU A 196 6.67 -47.07 15.10
CA GLU A 196 7.14 -45.88 15.80
C GLU A 196 6.43 -44.59 15.33
N ARG A 197 5.17 -44.41 15.75
CA ARG A 197 4.30 -43.29 15.30
C ARG A 197 4.90 -41.91 15.54
N GLY A 198 5.50 -41.67 16.72
CA GLY A 198 6.12 -40.38 17.06
C GLY A 198 7.34 -40.04 16.20
N SER A 199 8.23 -41.02 16.00
CA SER A 199 9.40 -40.91 15.13
C SER A 199 8.97 -40.65 13.69
N LEU A 200 8.00 -41.43 13.18
CA LEU A 200 7.46 -41.28 11.83
C LEU A 200 6.83 -39.90 11.58
N LEU A 201 6.10 -39.34 12.56
CA LEU A 201 5.52 -38.00 12.46
C LEU A 201 6.61 -36.93 12.25
N HIS A 202 7.77 -37.07 12.91
CA HIS A 202 8.90 -36.15 12.73
C HIS A 202 9.60 -36.37 11.38
N THR A 203 9.78 -37.62 10.93
CA THR A 203 10.33 -37.93 9.60
C THR A 203 9.44 -37.38 8.48
N LEU A 204 8.12 -37.56 8.55
CA LEU A 204 7.17 -37.01 7.57
C LEU A 204 7.14 -35.48 7.57
N GLN A 205 7.25 -34.84 8.74
CA GLN A 205 7.34 -33.37 8.84
C GLN A 205 8.64 -32.82 8.22
N LEU A 206 9.76 -33.55 8.32
CA LEU A 206 11.01 -33.22 7.65
C LEU A 206 10.92 -33.47 6.13
N ILE A 207 10.31 -34.57 5.68
CA ILE A 207 10.00 -34.84 4.27
C ILE A 207 9.14 -33.71 3.68
N LYS A 208 8.09 -33.25 4.37
CA LYS A 208 7.24 -32.12 3.98
C LYS A 208 8.04 -30.83 3.80
N SER A 209 8.96 -30.53 4.72
CA SER A 209 9.82 -29.35 4.64
C SER A 209 10.81 -29.43 3.47
N VAL A 210 11.40 -30.60 3.22
CA VAL A 210 12.28 -30.85 2.06
C VAL A 210 11.52 -30.70 0.74
N ALA A 211 10.39 -31.39 0.60
CA ALA A 211 9.54 -31.37 -0.60
C ALA A 211 8.90 -30.00 -0.88
N GLY A 212 8.76 -29.14 0.14
CA GLY A 212 8.35 -27.74 -0.02
C GLY A 212 9.49 -26.78 -0.36
N THR A 213 10.75 -27.25 -0.41
CA THR A 213 11.93 -26.42 -0.69
C THR A 213 12.58 -26.77 -2.04
N VAL A 214 12.60 -28.04 -2.42
CA VAL A 214 13.18 -28.55 -3.67
C VAL A 214 12.28 -29.66 -4.22
N SER A 215 12.17 -29.76 -5.55
CA SER A 215 11.44 -30.86 -6.21
C SER A 215 11.98 -32.24 -5.80
N TRP A 216 11.07 -33.20 -5.58
CA TRP A 216 11.46 -34.50 -5.03
C TRP A 216 12.13 -35.40 -6.09
N PRO A 217 13.29 -36.04 -5.81
CA PRO A 217 14.05 -36.80 -6.81
C PRO A 217 13.22 -37.90 -7.49
N VAL A 218 13.23 -37.91 -8.83
CA VAL A 218 12.32 -38.70 -9.67
C VAL A 218 12.48 -40.20 -9.41
N ALA A 219 13.70 -40.66 -9.15
CA ALA A 219 14.01 -42.05 -8.82
C ALA A 219 13.36 -42.55 -7.51
N TYR A 220 12.97 -41.64 -6.61
CA TYR A 220 12.42 -41.94 -5.29
C TYR A 220 10.94 -41.57 -5.14
N VAL A 221 10.30 -41.03 -6.19
CA VAL A 221 8.86 -40.69 -6.18
C VAL A 221 8.01 -41.93 -5.92
N ASP A 222 8.25 -43.04 -6.62
CA ASP A 222 7.42 -44.25 -6.49
C ASP A 222 7.51 -44.85 -5.07
N GLN A 223 8.69 -44.82 -4.47
CA GLN A 223 8.92 -45.28 -3.09
C GLN A 223 8.24 -44.38 -2.06
N LEU A 224 8.26 -43.06 -2.27
CA LEU A 224 7.51 -42.11 -1.44
C LEU A 224 6.00 -42.36 -1.56
N CYS A 225 5.49 -42.55 -2.78
CA CYS A 225 4.07 -42.81 -3.02
C CYS A 225 3.59 -44.08 -2.32
N ASP A 226 4.33 -45.18 -2.44
CA ASP A 226 4.00 -46.44 -1.76
C ASP A 226 4.07 -46.31 -0.23
N LEU A 227 5.04 -45.55 0.30
CA LEU A 227 5.17 -45.30 1.73
C LEU A 227 3.99 -44.50 2.29
N LEU A 228 3.58 -43.43 1.60
CA LEU A 228 2.50 -42.55 2.02
C LEU A 228 1.10 -43.17 1.84
N LEU A 229 0.90 -44.01 0.81
CA LEU A 229 -0.42 -44.58 0.50
C LEU A 229 -0.68 -45.95 1.14
N LYS A 230 0.36 -46.75 1.40
CA LYS A 230 0.24 -48.05 2.08
C LYS A 230 0.71 -47.95 3.52
N GLY A 231 1.97 -47.58 3.73
CA GLY A 231 2.62 -47.59 5.05
C GLY A 231 2.01 -46.64 6.09
N VAL A 232 1.44 -45.50 5.67
CA VAL A 232 0.70 -44.60 6.58
C VAL A 232 -0.75 -45.05 6.78
N ALA A 233 -1.38 -45.63 5.75
CA ALA A 233 -2.74 -46.16 5.85
C ALA A 233 -2.84 -47.32 6.86
N ASP A 234 -1.86 -48.23 6.84
CA ASP A 234 -1.75 -49.36 7.76
C ASP A 234 -1.59 -48.95 9.24
N LEU A 235 -1.17 -47.71 9.52
CA LEU A 235 -0.93 -47.18 10.88
C LEU A 235 -2.14 -46.45 11.50
N GLY A 236 -3.13 -46.06 10.69
CA GLY A 236 -4.49 -45.72 11.16
C GLY A 236 -4.68 -44.48 12.03
N GLU A 237 -3.70 -43.56 12.17
CA GLU A 237 -3.85 -42.31 12.94
C GLU A 237 -3.98 -41.08 12.04
N GLY A 238 -5.10 -40.36 12.16
CA GLY A 238 -5.45 -39.23 11.29
C GLY A 238 -4.40 -38.13 11.18
N PHE A 239 -3.63 -37.83 12.23
CA PHE A 239 -2.54 -36.84 12.16
C PHE A 239 -1.39 -37.28 11.23
N VAL A 240 -1.09 -38.57 11.14
CA VAL A 240 -0.07 -39.10 10.24
C VAL A 240 -0.58 -39.03 8.79
N THR A 241 -1.87 -39.35 8.57
CA THR A 241 -2.55 -39.22 7.28
C THR A 241 -2.64 -37.77 6.80
N VAL A 242 -2.90 -36.81 7.71
CA VAL A 242 -2.87 -35.37 7.41
C VAL A 242 -1.50 -34.96 6.86
N ILE A 243 -0.41 -35.25 7.56
CA ILE A 243 0.93 -34.88 7.09
C ILE A 243 1.29 -35.62 5.80
N ALA A 244 0.87 -36.87 5.62
CA ALA A 244 1.07 -37.61 4.36
C ALA A 244 0.42 -36.93 3.15
N PHE A 245 -0.81 -36.39 3.31
CA PHE A 245 -1.41 -35.55 2.27
C PHE A 245 -0.68 -34.22 2.11
N GLU A 246 -0.30 -33.53 3.19
CA GLU A 246 0.48 -32.28 3.07
C GLU A 246 1.86 -32.48 2.39
N VAL A 247 2.46 -33.68 2.48
CA VAL A 247 3.65 -34.04 1.68
C VAL A 247 3.30 -34.12 0.20
N PHE A 248 2.22 -34.82 -0.18
CA PHE A 248 1.77 -34.87 -1.58
C PHE A 248 1.43 -33.47 -2.13
N GLU A 249 0.81 -32.60 -1.32
CA GLU A 249 0.53 -31.21 -1.70
C GLU A 249 1.81 -30.48 -2.12
N LYS A 250 2.90 -30.63 -1.35
CA LYS A 250 4.20 -29.99 -1.64
C LYS A 250 4.97 -30.65 -2.78
N VAL A 251 4.91 -31.98 -2.91
CA VAL A 251 5.47 -32.69 -4.07
C VAL A 251 4.80 -32.26 -5.38
N PHE A 252 3.48 -32.02 -5.38
CA PHE A 252 2.78 -31.49 -6.56
C PHE A 252 3.02 -29.99 -6.79
N GLU A 253 3.13 -29.17 -5.72
CA GLU A 253 3.46 -27.74 -5.83
C GLU A 253 4.88 -27.49 -6.38
N GLN A 254 5.84 -28.37 -6.09
CA GLN A 254 7.18 -28.37 -6.69
C GLN A 254 7.30 -29.28 -7.94
N GLY A 255 6.18 -29.71 -8.51
CA GLY A 255 6.13 -30.51 -9.74
C GLY A 255 6.44 -29.67 -10.98
N THR A 256 7.29 -30.17 -11.87
CA THR A 256 7.52 -29.54 -13.19
C THR A 256 6.59 -30.14 -14.25
N ASN A 257 6.38 -29.45 -15.37
CA ASN A 257 5.52 -29.95 -16.45
C ASN A 257 6.07 -31.20 -17.18
N ASP A 258 7.33 -31.57 -16.96
CA ASP A 258 8.02 -32.71 -17.59
C ASP A 258 7.96 -33.96 -16.69
N VAL A 259 6.74 -34.30 -16.27
CA VAL A 259 6.40 -35.44 -15.40
C VAL A 259 5.81 -36.58 -16.22
N ASP A 260 6.20 -37.82 -15.87
CA ASP A 260 5.66 -39.07 -16.40
C ASP A 260 4.14 -39.13 -16.21
N LEU A 261 3.41 -38.85 -17.30
CA LEU A 261 1.95 -38.71 -17.28
C LEU A 261 1.24 -40.00 -16.84
N ALA A 262 1.74 -41.16 -17.27
CA ALA A 262 1.19 -42.46 -16.94
C ALA A 262 1.42 -42.82 -15.46
N ARG A 263 2.46 -42.26 -14.82
CA ARG A 263 2.66 -42.33 -13.36
C ARG A 263 1.76 -41.35 -12.61
N LEU A 264 1.66 -40.10 -13.08
CA LEU A 264 0.79 -39.09 -12.47
C LEU A 264 -0.68 -39.53 -12.45
N GLN A 265 -1.20 -40.05 -13.57
CA GLN A 265 -2.56 -40.60 -13.64
C GLN A 265 -2.79 -41.77 -12.67
N ARG A 266 -1.84 -42.70 -12.55
CA ARG A 266 -1.92 -43.81 -11.59
C ARG A 266 -1.93 -43.31 -10.15
N LEU A 267 -1.04 -42.36 -9.82
CA LEU A 267 -0.94 -41.77 -8.49
C LEU A 267 -2.20 -41.01 -8.10
N LEU A 268 -2.69 -40.12 -8.97
CA LEU A 268 -3.95 -39.40 -8.76
C LEU A 268 -5.11 -40.36 -8.55
N LYS A 269 -5.21 -41.41 -9.37
CA LYS A 269 -6.24 -42.43 -9.18
C LYS A 269 -6.14 -43.10 -7.80
N THR A 270 -4.95 -43.51 -7.35
CA THR A 270 -4.80 -44.13 -6.03
C THR A 270 -5.12 -43.18 -4.88
N ILE A 271 -4.81 -41.87 -5.02
CA ILE A 271 -5.21 -40.84 -4.04
C ILE A 271 -6.74 -40.65 -4.02
N ILE A 272 -7.41 -40.69 -5.17
CA ILE A 272 -8.88 -40.60 -5.27
C ILE A 272 -9.56 -41.85 -4.71
N ASP A 273 -9.03 -43.04 -5.02
CA ASP A 273 -9.53 -44.32 -4.50
C ASP A 273 -9.36 -44.39 -2.96
N PHE A 274 -8.30 -43.78 -2.41
CA PHE A 274 -8.09 -43.59 -0.97
C PHE A 274 -8.89 -42.40 -0.40
N LYS A 275 -10.18 -42.33 -0.72
CA LYS A 275 -11.10 -41.27 -0.23
C LYS A 275 -11.28 -41.35 1.30
N PRO A 276 -11.05 -40.27 2.07
CA PRO A 276 -11.36 -40.22 3.50
C PRO A 276 -12.86 -40.39 3.80
N SER A 277 -13.17 -40.70 5.05
CA SER A 277 -14.55 -40.76 5.55
C SER A 277 -15.22 -39.39 5.50
N ASP A 278 -16.48 -39.32 5.07
CA ASP A 278 -17.29 -38.09 4.95
C ASP A 278 -17.47 -37.33 6.28
N LYS A 279 -17.10 -37.94 7.41
CA LYS A 279 -17.15 -37.37 8.76
C LYS A 279 -15.80 -36.91 9.32
N ASP A 280 -14.67 -37.20 8.65
CA ASP A 280 -13.35 -36.81 9.14
C ASP A 280 -13.00 -35.39 8.69
N ALA A 281 -13.38 -34.41 9.51
CA ALA A 281 -13.14 -32.99 9.25
C ALA A 281 -11.65 -32.58 9.31
N ASN A 282 -10.75 -33.45 9.80
CA ASN A 282 -9.31 -33.17 9.87
C ASN A 282 -8.56 -33.70 8.64
N VAL A 283 -8.89 -34.90 8.18
CA VAL A 283 -8.22 -35.57 7.05
C VAL A 283 -8.78 -35.13 5.69
N LEU A 284 -10.06 -34.75 5.63
CA LEU A 284 -10.71 -34.38 4.36
C LEU A 284 -10.18 -33.08 3.71
N PRO A 285 -9.90 -31.97 4.43
CA PRO A 285 -9.36 -30.76 3.80
C PRO A 285 -7.97 -30.94 3.17
N PRO A 286 -6.97 -31.60 3.82
CA PRO A 286 -5.71 -31.93 3.17
C PRO A 286 -5.87 -32.81 1.92
N TRP A 287 -6.76 -33.81 1.94
CA TRP A 287 -7.05 -34.62 0.75
C TRP A 287 -7.60 -33.78 -0.41
N LEU A 288 -8.51 -32.84 -0.13
CA LEU A 288 -9.05 -31.90 -1.13
C LEU A 288 -7.95 -31.00 -1.73
N ASN A 289 -7.00 -30.50 -0.92
CA ASN A 289 -5.85 -29.74 -1.40
C ASN A 289 -4.96 -30.57 -2.34
N VAL A 290 -4.67 -31.83 -1.96
CA VAL A 290 -3.85 -32.74 -2.77
C VAL A 290 -4.51 -33.02 -4.12
N VAL A 291 -5.82 -33.28 -4.14
CA VAL A 291 -6.55 -33.49 -5.40
C VAL A 291 -6.54 -32.21 -6.25
N ALA A 292 -6.69 -31.02 -5.65
CA ALA A 292 -6.55 -29.75 -6.38
C ALA A 292 -5.15 -29.60 -7.00
N ARG A 293 -4.08 -29.55 -6.21
CA ARG A 293 -2.68 -29.42 -6.68
C ARG A 293 -2.30 -30.49 -7.71
N GLY A 294 -2.74 -31.73 -7.49
CA GLY A 294 -2.48 -32.85 -8.40
C GLY A 294 -3.16 -32.67 -9.77
N PHE A 295 -4.38 -32.15 -9.81
CA PHE A 295 -5.07 -31.81 -11.06
C PHE A 295 -4.55 -30.52 -11.71
N GLU A 296 -4.04 -29.56 -10.94
CA GLU A 296 -3.32 -28.39 -11.47
C GLU A 296 -2.06 -28.84 -12.23
N LEU A 297 -1.24 -29.71 -11.64
CA LEU A 297 -0.04 -30.30 -12.28
C LEU A 297 -0.41 -31.14 -13.53
N TYR A 298 -1.45 -31.98 -13.43
CA TYR A 298 -1.93 -32.78 -14.56
C TYR A 298 -2.45 -31.90 -15.72
N ALA A 299 -3.10 -30.77 -15.42
CA ALA A 299 -3.54 -29.80 -16.42
C ALA A 299 -2.36 -29.09 -17.12
N GLY A 300 -1.26 -28.83 -16.40
CA GLY A 300 -0.01 -28.33 -16.98
C GLY A 300 0.67 -29.34 -17.91
N ALA A 301 0.67 -30.63 -17.54
CA ALA A 301 1.32 -31.69 -18.31
C ALA A 301 0.50 -32.21 -19.51
N SER A 302 -0.83 -32.28 -19.42
CA SER A 302 -1.67 -32.83 -20.51
C SER A 302 -3.12 -32.31 -20.49
N PRO A 303 -3.38 -31.06 -20.94
CA PRO A 303 -4.67 -30.40 -20.81
C PRO A 303 -5.83 -31.08 -21.57
N GLU A 304 -5.56 -31.94 -22.55
CA GLU A 304 -6.62 -32.68 -23.26
C GLU A 304 -7.09 -33.93 -22.49
N ASN A 305 -6.19 -34.64 -21.82
CA ASN A 305 -6.53 -35.86 -21.07
C ASN A 305 -7.27 -35.52 -19.77
N VAL A 306 -6.88 -34.44 -19.08
CA VAL A 306 -7.53 -33.99 -17.84
C VAL A 306 -9.02 -33.72 -18.05
N LEU A 307 -9.42 -33.29 -19.25
CA LEU A 307 -10.82 -33.04 -19.59
C LEU A 307 -11.70 -34.30 -19.59
N GLN A 308 -11.13 -35.49 -19.67
CA GLN A 308 -11.90 -36.73 -19.56
C GLN A 308 -12.22 -37.04 -18.09
N ASP A 309 -11.25 -36.82 -17.20
CA ASP A 309 -11.35 -37.17 -15.77
C ASP A 309 -12.03 -36.07 -14.92
N VAL A 310 -11.80 -34.78 -15.23
CA VAL A 310 -12.18 -33.64 -14.36
C VAL A 310 -13.66 -33.61 -14.03
N ALA A 311 -14.54 -33.96 -14.97
CA ALA A 311 -15.99 -33.98 -14.74
C ALA A 311 -16.44 -35.10 -13.79
N SER A 312 -15.69 -36.21 -13.73
CA SER A 312 -15.94 -37.33 -12.83
C SER A 312 -15.52 -36.98 -11.40
N ILE A 313 -14.32 -36.45 -11.21
CA ILE A 313 -13.83 -36.03 -9.88
C ILE A 313 -14.62 -34.84 -9.33
N TYR A 314 -14.98 -33.85 -10.15
CA TYR A 314 -15.83 -32.72 -9.74
C TYR A 314 -17.17 -33.21 -9.18
N LYS A 315 -17.82 -34.14 -9.88
CA LYS A 315 -19.09 -34.76 -9.45
C LYS A 315 -18.94 -35.59 -8.16
N THR A 316 -17.77 -36.15 -7.91
CA THR A 316 -17.43 -36.93 -6.70
C THR A 316 -17.12 -36.03 -5.50
N ILE A 317 -16.55 -34.84 -5.72
CA ILE A 317 -16.23 -33.87 -4.66
C ILE A 317 -17.42 -32.97 -4.30
N PHE A 318 -18.25 -32.58 -5.27
CA PHE A 318 -19.39 -31.67 -5.05
C PHE A 318 -20.31 -32.01 -3.84
N PRO A 319 -20.59 -33.30 -3.51
CA PRO A 319 -21.36 -33.66 -2.33
C PRO A 319 -20.77 -33.22 -0.99
N PHE A 320 -19.45 -33.03 -0.85
CA PHE A 320 -18.82 -32.59 0.41
C PHE A 320 -19.25 -31.16 0.82
N LEU A 321 -19.79 -30.37 -0.10
CA LEU A 321 -20.46 -29.10 0.22
C LEU A 321 -21.68 -29.29 1.15
N GLN A 322 -22.23 -30.51 1.29
CA GLN A 322 -23.30 -30.80 2.25
C GLN A 322 -22.80 -30.93 3.70
N SER A 323 -21.50 -30.84 3.97
CA SER A 323 -20.95 -30.94 5.32
C SER A 323 -21.40 -29.77 6.21
N ASP A 324 -21.78 -30.05 7.45
CA ASP A 324 -22.13 -29.05 8.46
C ASP A 324 -20.91 -28.18 8.86
N MET A 325 -19.69 -28.72 8.71
CA MET A 325 -18.43 -28.05 9.06
C MET A 325 -18.02 -27.01 8.00
N GLU A 326 -17.92 -25.75 8.39
CA GLU A 326 -17.58 -24.66 7.46
C GLU A 326 -16.19 -24.82 6.81
N ALA A 327 -15.19 -25.29 7.56
CA ALA A 327 -13.85 -25.54 7.03
C ALA A 327 -13.86 -26.51 5.83
N VAL A 328 -14.61 -27.62 5.95
CA VAL A 328 -14.77 -28.60 4.87
C VAL A 328 -15.48 -27.98 3.66
N ARG A 329 -16.53 -27.19 3.86
CA ARG A 329 -17.23 -26.52 2.75
C ARG A 329 -16.35 -25.52 2.02
N ARG A 330 -15.57 -24.71 2.74
CA ARG A 330 -14.63 -23.74 2.16
C ARG A 330 -13.57 -24.45 1.32
N THR A 331 -12.80 -25.38 1.89
CA THR A 331 -11.76 -26.11 1.13
C THR A 331 -12.34 -26.94 -0.02
N CYS A 332 -13.56 -27.48 0.11
CA CYS A 332 -14.26 -28.11 -1.01
C CYS A 332 -14.59 -27.10 -2.12
N SER A 333 -15.08 -25.91 -1.78
CA SER A 333 -15.29 -24.83 -2.76
C SER A 333 -13.99 -24.42 -3.44
N ASP A 334 -12.90 -24.26 -2.69
CA ASP A 334 -11.59 -23.84 -3.22
C ASP A 334 -10.98 -24.91 -4.14
N CYS A 335 -11.10 -26.20 -3.78
CA CYS A 335 -10.74 -27.33 -4.64
C CYS A 335 -11.56 -27.35 -5.95
N LEU A 336 -12.89 -27.22 -5.85
CA LEU A 336 -13.78 -27.19 -7.01
C LEU A 336 -13.54 -25.95 -7.90
N GLN A 337 -13.18 -24.80 -7.31
CA GLN A 337 -12.75 -23.60 -8.04
C GLN A 337 -11.42 -23.84 -8.77
N SER A 338 -10.42 -24.46 -8.13
CA SER A 338 -9.15 -24.82 -8.78
C SER A 338 -9.37 -25.70 -10.01
N LEU A 339 -10.19 -26.76 -9.89
CA LEU A 339 -10.56 -27.64 -11.01
C LEU A 339 -11.24 -26.89 -12.16
N ILE A 340 -11.99 -25.81 -11.88
CA ILE A 340 -12.57 -24.94 -12.91
C ILE A 340 -11.51 -24.01 -13.52
N THR A 341 -10.66 -23.36 -12.70
CA THR A 341 -9.71 -22.35 -13.17
C THR A 341 -8.53 -22.94 -13.95
N THR A 342 -8.06 -24.14 -13.60
CA THR A 342 -6.85 -24.75 -14.21
C THR A 342 -7.20 -25.80 -15.28
N CYS A 343 -8.02 -26.80 -14.95
CA CYS A 343 -8.26 -27.94 -15.84
C CYS A 343 -9.15 -27.63 -17.07
N LEU A 344 -10.00 -26.60 -17.01
CA LEU A 344 -10.84 -26.23 -18.15
C LEU A 344 -10.11 -25.30 -19.14
N PRO A 345 -10.39 -25.37 -20.45
CA PRO A 345 -9.92 -24.38 -21.41
C PRO A 345 -10.73 -23.07 -21.31
N THR A 346 -10.04 -21.95 -21.15
CA THR A 346 -10.65 -20.61 -21.16
C THR A 346 -11.35 -20.34 -22.50
N ARG A 347 -12.54 -19.74 -22.49
CA ARG A 347 -13.36 -19.41 -23.69
C ARG A 347 -13.73 -20.58 -24.63
N LYS A 348 -13.58 -21.85 -24.20
CA LYS A 348 -14.06 -23.03 -24.96
C LYS A 348 -15.13 -23.80 -24.18
N SER A 349 -16.10 -24.38 -24.87
CA SER A 349 -17.09 -25.31 -24.29
C SER A 349 -16.65 -26.75 -24.57
N SER A 350 -16.45 -27.55 -23.52
CA SER A 350 -16.20 -28.99 -23.60
C SER A 350 -17.36 -29.79 -22.97
N PRO A 351 -17.50 -31.09 -23.27
CA PRO A 351 -18.48 -31.95 -22.58
C PRO A 351 -18.27 -31.95 -21.05
N ALA A 352 -17.01 -31.87 -20.61
CA ALA A 352 -16.65 -31.75 -19.20
C ALA A 352 -17.17 -30.46 -18.56
N ALA A 353 -17.00 -29.31 -19.22
CA ALA A 353 -17.56 -28.05 -18.76
C ALA A 353 -19.09 -28.11 -18.65
N GLN A 354 -19.78 -28.74 -19.61
CA GLN A 354 -21.24 -28.93 -19.55
C GLN A 354 -21.67 -29.82 -18.37
N ALA A 355 -20.93 -30.90 -18.08
CA ALA A 355 -21.19 -31.78 -16.94
C ALA A 355 -20.94 -31.08 -15.58
N ILE A 356 -19.89 -30.27 -15.48
CA ILE A 356 -19.57 -29.44 -14.31
C ILE A 356 -20.64 -28.38 -14.07
N VAL A 357 -21.04 -27.65 -15.12
CA VAL A 357 -22.15 -26.68 -15.05
C VAL A 357 -23.44 -27.37 -14.62
N THR A 358 -23.82 -28.49 -15.25
CA THR A 358 -25.03 -29.25 -14.90
C THR A 358 -25.04 -29.71 -13.44
N THR A 359 -23.90 -30.12 -12.90
CA THR A 359 -23.74 -30.50 -11.48
C THR A 359 -23.93 -29.28 -10.57
N THR A 360 -23.30 -28.15 -10.91
CA THR A 360 -23.35 -26.89 -10.14
C THR A 360 -24.75 -26.30 -10.11
N LEU A 361 -25.44 -26.23 -11.26
CA LEU A 361 -26.82 -25.75 -11.37
C LEU A 361 -27.81 -26.66 -10.64
N ARG A 362 -27.61 -27.98 -10.66
CA ARG A 362 -28.39 -28.90 -9.83
C ARG A 362 -28.20 -28.63 -8.33
N GLY A 363 -26.98 -28.28 -7.90
CA GLY A 363 -26.70 -27.85 -6.53
C GLY A 363 -27.43 -26.55 -6.16
N LEU A 364 -27.32 -25.52 -7.00
CA LEU A 364 -27.99 -24.23 -6.85
C LEU A 364 -29.52 -24.39 -6.72
N ASN A 365 -30.14 -25.18 -7.60
CA ASN A 365 -31.58 -25.42 -7.61
C ASN A 365 -32.02 -26.36 -6.47
N SER A 366 -31.11 -27.19 -5.92
CA SER A 366 -31.37 -28.05 -4.75
C SER A 366 -31.29 -27.28 -3.41
N GLY A 367 -31.91 -26.10 -3.35
CA GLY A 367 -31.69 -25.08 -2.33
C GLY A 367 -31.97 -25.46 -0.87
N ALA A 368 -32.60 -26.62 -0.62
CA ALA A 368 -32.74 -27.22 0.70
C ALA A 368 -31.52 -28.07 1.12
N ARG A 369 -30.91 -28.83 0.20
CA ARG A 369 -29.77 -29.73 0.50
C ARG A 369 -28.45 -28.98 0.67
N TYR A 370 -28.24 -27.92 -0.10
CA TYR A 370 -27.02 -27.10 -0.05
C TYR A 370 -27.26 -25.74 0.63
N ARG A 371 -28.17 -25.68 1.61
CA ARG A 371 -28.53 -24.40 2.26
C ARG A 371 -27.34 -23.76 2.99
N ALA A 372 -26.50 -24.57 3.65
CA ALA A 372 -25.30 -24.11 4.35
C ALA A 372 -24.16 -23.71 3.41
N ALA A 373 -24.11 -24.27 2.20
CA ALA A 373 -23.07 -24.04 1.18
C ALA A 373 -23.46 -23.01 0.11
N ARG A 374 -24.52 -22.24 0.34
CA ARG A 374 -25.14 -21.43 -0.72
C ARG A 374 -24.19 -20.34 -1.23
N THR A 375 -23.30 -19.83 -0.37
CA THR A 375 -22.30 -18.83 -0.76
C THR A 375 -21.13 -19.42 -1.54
N GLU A 376 -20.77 -20.66 -1.22
CA GLU A 376 -19.74 -21.46 -1.87
C GLU A 376 -20.18 -21.88 -3.28
N ILE A 377 -21.47 -22.17 -3.48
CA ILE A 377 -22.07 -22.43 -4.80
C ILE A 377 -22.15 -21.14 -5.64
N PHE A 378 -22.44 -19.98 -5.04
CA PHE A 378 -22.39 -18.70 -5.76
C PHE A 378 -20.99 -18.43 -6.33
N GLU A 379 -19.93 -18.71 -5.55
CA GLU A 379 -18.55 -18.54 -6.01
C GLU A 379 -18.20 -19.52 -7.14
N LEU A 380 -18.65 -20.78 -7.08
CA LEU A 380 -18.48 -21.73 -8.18
C LEU A 380 -19.16 -21.27 -9.48
N VAL A 381 -20.36 -20.68 -9.40
CA VAL A 381 -21.03 -20.10 -10.57
C VAL A 381 -20.27 -18.87 -11.09
N ARG A 382 -19.75 -18.01 -10.20
CA ARG A 382 -18.89 -16.85 -10.56
C ARG A 382 -17.62 -17.30 -11.29
N CYS A 383 -16.98 -18.34 -10.79
CA CYS A 383 -15.79 -18.98 -11.37
C CYS A 383 -16.09 -19.53 -12.78
N LEU A 384 -17.22 -20.24 -12.96
CA LEU A 384 -17.62 -20.78 -14.26
C LEU A 384 -17.92 -19.69 -15.30
N PHE A 385 -18.61 -18.60 -14.92
CA PHE A 385 -18.76 -17.42 -15.80
C PHE A 385 -17.39 -16.83 -16.18
N ASN A 386 -16.49 -16.65 -15.20
CA ASN A 386 -15.16 -16.12 -15.45
C ASN A 386 -14.28 -17.00 -16.35
N LYS A 387 -14.44 -18.32 -16.30
CA LYS A 387 -13.65 -19.25 -17.11
C LYS A 387 -14.19 -19.43 -18.54
N LEU A 388 -15.51 -19.61 -18.68
CA LEU A 388 -16.15 -19.82 -19.98
C LEU A 388 -16.32 -18.51 -20.76
N LYS A 389 -16.39 -17.35 -20.08
CA LYS A 389 -16.70 -16.03 -20.63
C LYS A 389 -17.83 -16.11 -21.66
N SER A 390 -17.58 -15.80 -22.94
CA SER A 390 -18.61 -15.77 -23.99
C SER A 390 -19.22 -17.15 -24.31
N LYS A 391 -18.61 -18.27 -23.90
CA LYS A 391 -19.19 -19.62 -23.99
C LYS A 391 -20.07 -20.00 -22.79
N ALA A 392 -20.23 -19.13 -21.79
CA ALA A 392 -21.24 -19.29 -20.74
C ALA A 392 -22.67 -19.12 -21.29
N ASN A 393 -22.84 -18.44 -22.42
CA ASN A 393 -24.10 -18.36 -23.17
C ASN A 393 -24.20 -19.55 -24.16
N PRO A 394 -25.25 -20.40 -24.14
CA PRO A 394 -26.42 -20.37 -23.25
C PRO A 394 -26.26 -21.17 -21.94
N ILE A 395 -25.19 -21.95 -21.80
CA ILE A 395 -25.02 -23.04 -20.81
C ILE A 395 -25.31 -22.63 -19.33
N LEU A 396 -24.98 -21.41 -18.93
CA LEU A 396 -25.18 -20.90 -17.57
C LEU A 396 -26.35 -19.91 -17.43
N MET A 397 -27.01 -19.54 -18.52
CA MET A 397 -27.94 -18.39 -18.54
C MET A 397 -29.18 -18.61 -17.68
N GLU A 398 -29.64 -19.85 -17.52
CA GLU A 398 -30.76 -20.22 -16.64
C GLU A 398 -30.50 -19.82 -15.17
N SER A 399 -29.25 -19.87 -14.71
CA SER A 399 -28.87 -19.52 -13.33
C SER A 399 -29.23 -18.09 -12.93
N LEU A 400 -29.28 -17.17 -13.89
CA LEU A 400 -29.53 -15.75 -13.65
C LEU A 400 -30.92 -15.50 -13.05
N ASN A 401 -31.92 -16.31 -13.42
CA ASN A 401 -33.25 -16.25 -12.85
C ASN A 401 -33.25 -16.73 -11.39
N THR A 402 -32.68 -17.92 -11.13
CA THR A 402 -32.57 -18.47 -9.77
C THR A 402 -31.77 -17.56 -8.83
N LEU A 403 -30.70 -16.93 -9.32
CA LEU A 403 -29.91 -15.94 -8.58
C LEU A 403 -30.73 -14.68 -8.28
N ALA A 404 -31.46 -14.13 -9.26
CA ALA A 404 -32.28 -12.93 -9.08
C ALA A 404 -33.47 -13.16 -8.13
N GLU A 405 -34.11 -14.33 -8.19
CA GLU A 405 -35.14 -14.75 -7.23
C GLU A 405 -34.55 -14.88 -5.83
N THR A 406 -33.44 -15.62 -5.69
CA THR A 406 -32.74 -15.80 -4.40
C THR A 406 -32.31 -14.47 -3.78
N ARG A 407 -31.90 -13.49 -4.59
CA ARG A 407 -31.52 -12.14 -4.13
C ARG A 407 -32.65 -11.39 -3.41
N SER A 408 -33.91 -11.71 -3.69
CA SER A 408 -35.05 -11.10 -2.99
C SER A 408 -35.21 -11.60 -1.54
N HIS A 409 -34.58 -12.73 -1.19
CA HIS A 409 -34.74 -13.42 0.09
C HIS A 409 -33.48 -13.41 0.97
N VAL A 410 -32.38 -12.82 0.52
CA VAL A 410 -31.09 -12.79 1.23
C VAL A 410 -30.76 -11.38 1.71
N GLN A 411 -30.25 -11.27 2.94
CA GLN A 411 -29.83 -9.99 3.55
C GLN A 411 -28.56 -9.44 2.90
N ASP A 412 -27.50 -10.26 2.81
CA ASP A 412 -26.30 -9.91 2.04
C ASP A 412 -26.51 -10.17 0.54
N LYS A 413 -26.86 -9.10 -0.18
CA LYS A 413 -27.03 -9.14 -1.64
C LYS A 413 -25.70 -9.08 -2.40
N SER A 414 -24.57 -8.75 -1.75
CA SER A 414 -23.28 -8.42 -2.40
C SER A 414 -22.65 -9.61 -3.14
N LYS A 415 -22.68 -10.81 -2.55
CA LYS A 415 -22.14 -12.02 -3.18
C LYS A 415 -22.88 -12.35 -4.47
N ILE A 416 -24.21 -12.24 -4.48
CA ILE A 416 -25.03 -12.47 -5.67
C ILE A 416 -24.76 -11.39 -6.73
N ASP A 417 -24.62 -10.13 -6.34
CA ASP A 417 -24.26 -9.04 -7.24
C ASP A 417 -22.88 -9.25 -7.88
N SER A 418 -21.92 -9.89 -7.19
CA SER A 418 -20.64 -10.29 -7.78
C SER A 418 -20.77 -11.43 -8.80
N VAL A 419 -21.70 -12.39 -8.62
CA VAL A 419 -22.00 -13.42 -9.64
C VAL A 419 -22.63 -12.78 -10.88
N LEU A 420 -23.61 -11.89 -10.68
CA LEU A 420 -24.28 -11.18 -11.78
C LEU A 420 -23.32 -10.24 -12.52
N GLY A 421 -22.40 -9.57 -11.80
CA GLY A 421 -21.31 -8.81 -12.38
C GLY A 421 -20.38 -9.65 -13.24
N ALA A 422 -19.90 -10.79 -12.72
CA ALA A 422 -19.09 -11.73 -13.49
C ALA A 422 -19.83 -12.29 -14.72
N ALA A 423 -21.16 -12.48 -14.64
CA ALA A 423 -21.97 -12.87 -15.79
C ALA A 423 -22.03 -11.76 -16.87
N ILE A 424 -22.23 -10.50 -16.48
CA ILE A 424 -22.18 -9.35 -17.40
C ILE A 424 -20.79 -9.24 -18.07
N GLN A 425 -19.71 -9.38 -17.31
CA GLN A 425 -18.33 -9.39 -17.81
C GLN A 425 -18.00 -10.65 -18.66
N ALA A 426 -18.78 -11.72 -18.53
CA ALA A 426 -18.59 -12.97 -19.26
C ALA A 426 -19.29 -12.98 -20.62
N VAL A 427 -20.59 -12.67 -20.67
CA VAL A 427 -21.42 -12.80 -21.88
C VAL A 427 -21.82 -11.46 -22.51
N GLY A 428 -21.55 -10.34 -21.83
CA GLY A 428 -22.03 -9.01 -22.22
C GLY A 428 -23.45 -8.72 -21.72
N PRO A 429 -23.90 -7.46 -21.79
CA PRO A 429 -25.21 -7.06 -21.30
C PRO A 429 -26.35 -7.49 -22.23
N GLU A 430 -26.13 -7.57 -23.54
CA GLU A 430 -27.19 -7.93 -24.50
C GLU A 430 -27.75 -9.35 -24.25
N PRO A 431 -26.95 -10.43 -24.07
CA PRO A 431 -27.50 -11.73 -23.70
C PRO A 431 -28.04 -11.78 -22.26
N PHE A 432 -27.42 -11.03 -21.34
CA PHE A 432 -27.82 -10.97 -19.94
C PHE A 432 -29.24 -10.39 -19.78
N PHE A 433 -29.51 -9.23 -20.39
CA PHE A 433 -30.82 -8.57 -20.29
C PHE A 433 -31.92 -9.24 -21.11
N LYS A 434 -31.60 -10.10 -22.09
CA LYS A 434 -32.59 -10.98 -22.73
C LYS A 434 -33.17 -12.03 -21.78
N VAL A 435 -32.44 -12.38 -20.72
CA VAL A 435 -32.92 -13.30 -19.65
C VAL A 435 -33.47 -12.52 -18.46
N LEU A 436 -32.74 -11.50 -18.00
CA LEU A 436 -33.07 -10.72 -16.81
C LEU A 436 -33.33 -9.22 -17.15
N PRO A 437 -34.41 -8.89 -17.89
CA PRO A 437 -34.61 -7.55 -18.44
C PRO A 437 -34.79 -6.47 -17.36
N LEU A 438 -34.35 -5.25 -17.67
CA LEU A 438 -34.37 -4.10 -16.75
C LEU A 438 -35.78 -3.66 -16.35
N ASN A 439 -36.78 -3.76 -17.25
CA ASN A 439 -38.20 -3.51 -16.98
C ASN A 439 -38.53 -2.17 -16.28
N LEU A 440 -37.70 -1.13 -16.44
CA LEU A 440 -37.78 0.13 -15.66
C LEU A 440 -39.05 0.96 -15.90
N THR A 441 -39.81 0.64 -16.95
CA THR A 441 -41.11 1.22 -17.29
C THR A 441 -42.31 0.47 -16.66
N SER A 442 -42.06 -0.58 -15.88
CA SER A 442 -43.06 -1.49 -15.29
C SER A 442 -42.93 -1.56 -13.76
N ASP A 443 -44.00 -1.98 -13.07
CA ASP A 443 -44.06 -2.21 -11.61
C ASP A 443 -43.19 -3.40 -11.12
N ALA A 444 -42.30 -3.92 -11.98
CA ALA A 444 -41.29 -4.96 -11.70
C ALA A 444 -39.88 -4.56 -12.21
N GLY A 445 -39.58 -3.26 -12.27
CA GLY A 445 -38.30 -2.71 -12.74
C GLY A 445 -37.10 -3.01 -11.83
N ARG A 446 -36.02 -3.51 -12.43
CA ARG A 446 -34.79 -4.00 -11.76
C ARG A 446 -33.70 -2.92 -11.69
N ALA A 447 -34.02 -1.72 -11.20
CA ALA A 447 -33.10 -0.57 -11.14
C ALA A 447 -31.79 -0.84 -10.37
N TRP A 448 -31.79 -1.81 -9.44
CA TRP A 448 -30.60 -2.26 -8.74
C TRP A 448 -29.54 -2.94 -9.63
N LEU A 449 -29.87 -3.32 -10.87
CA LEU A 449 -28.90 -3.83 -11.84
C LEU A 449 -28.03 -2.73 -12.47
N LEU A 450 -28.43 -1.45 -12.42
CA LEU A 450 -27.66 -0.37 -13.07
C LEU A 450 -26.26 -0.15 -12.42
N PRO A 451 -26.10 -0.16 -11.08
CA PRO A 451 -24.76 -0.17 -10.46
C PRO A 451 -23.96 -1.43 -10.81
N VAL A 452 -24.58 -2.61 -10.82
CA VAL A 452 -23.91 -3.88 -11.16
C VAL A 452 -23.41 -3.86 -12.62
N LEU A 453 -24.20 -3.27 -13.52
CA LEU A 453 -23.83 -3.02 -14.91
C LEU A 453 -22.62 -2.07 -14.99
N ARG A 454 -22.73 -0.87 -14.38
CA ARG A 454 -21.67 0.15 -14.35
C ARG A 454 -20.32 -0.43 -13.92
N ASP A 455 -20.31 -1.24 -12.85
CA ASP A 455 -19.08 -1.73 -12.23
C ASP A 455 -18.47 -2.97 -12.92
N ASN A 456 -19.15 -3.56 -13.91
CA ASN A 456 -18.72 -4.83 -14.55
C ASN A 456 -18.73 -4.84 -16.09
N VAL A 457 -19.29 -3.84 -16.77
CA VAL A 457 -19.21 -3.76 -18.25
C VAL A 457 -17.80 -3.38 -18.70
N GLN A 458 -17.26 -4.19 -19.59
CA GLN A 458 -16.05 -3.99 -20.36
C GLN A 458 -16.11 -4.89 -21.60
N ASN A 459 -15.34 -4.60 -22.65
CA ASN A 459 -15.12 -5.47 -23.79
C ASN A 459 -16.42 -6.02 -24.44
N THR A 460 -17.34 -5.11 -24.80
CA THR A 460 -18.69 -5.50 -25.23
C THR A 460 -19.19 -4.72 -26.45
N ASN A 461 -20.45 -4.94 -26.83
CA ASN A 461 -21.12 -4.23 -27.91
C ASN A 461 -21.63 -2.86 -27.42
N LEU A 462 -21.01 -1.77 -27.87
CA LEU A 462 -21.45 -0.39 -27.61
C LEU A 462 -22.84 -0.13 -28.24
N SER A 463 -23.20 -0.82 -29.33
CA SER A 463 -24.51 -0.68 -29.96
C SER A 463 -25.69 -1.09 -29.06
N PHE A 464 -25.47 -1.89 -28.00
CA PHE A 464 -26.49 -2.14 -26.97
C PHE A 464 -26.83 -0.85 -26.19
N PHE A 465 -25.81 -0.09 -25.78
CA PHE A 465 -26.02 1.18 -25.08
C PHE A 465 -26.79 2.16 -25.98
N VAL A 466 -26.38 2.28 -27.25
CA VAL A 466 -27.00 3.17 -28.23
C VAL A 466 -28.47 2.83 -28.51
N LYS A 467 -28.81 1.54 -28.63
CA LYS A 467 -30.16 1.10 -29.05
C LYS A 467 -31.15 0.94 -27.89
N GLU A 468 -30.69 0.48 -26.73
CA GLU A 468 -31.56 0.16 -25.59
C GLU A 468 -31.49 1.21 -24.48
N LEU A 469 -30.28 1.71 -24.15
CA LEU A 469 -30.08 2.55 -22.97
C LEU A 469 -30.26 4.05 -23.24
N ILE A 470 -29.81 4.57 -24.40
CA ILE A 470 -30.04 5.97 -24.76
C ILE A 470 -31.56 6.28 -24.87
N PRO A 471 -32.38 5.56 -25.68
CA PRO A 471 -33.80 5.88 -25.84
C PRO A 471 -34.60 5.67 -24.55
N LEU A 472 -34.17 4.72 -23.70
CA LEU A 472 -34.74 4.52 -22.37
C LEU A 472 -34.44 5.72 -21.46
N SER A 473 -33.22 6.28 -21.50
CA SER A 473 -32.89 7.52 -20.77
C SER A 473 -33.69 8.73 -21.29
N GLU A 474 -33.87 8.86 -22.61
CA GLU A 474 -34.71 9.89 -23.22
C GLU A 474 -36.19 9.75 -22.80
N SER A 475 -36.71 8.52 -22.70
CA SER A 475 -38.09 8.26 -22.23
C SER A 475 -38.35 8.62 -20.76
N PHE A 476 -37.27 8.80 -19.98
CA PHE A 476 -37.31 9.29 -18.61
C PHE A 476 -36.93 10.77 -18.48
N TYR A 477 -36.29 11.37 -19.48
CA TYR A 477 -35.81 12.75 -19.41
C TYR A 477 -36.95 13.77 -19.15
N PRO A 478 -38.09 13.78 -19.88
CA PRO A 478 -39.22 14.65 -19.57
C PRO A 478 -39.86 14.39 -18.20
N LYS A 479 -39.69 13.19 -17.64
CA LYS A 479 -40.18 12.82 -16.30
C LYS A 479 -39.21 13.27 -15.20
N SER A 480 -38.04 13.79 -15.54
CA SER A 480 -37.08 14.34 -14.57
C SER A 480 -37.24 15.85 -14.34
N GLU A 481 -37.98 16.56 -15.20
CA GLU A 481 -38.08 18.04 -15.20
C GLU A 481 -39.28 18.62 -14.42
N GLY A 482 -40.21 17.80 -13.93
CA GLY A 482 -41.36 18.26 -13.14
C GLY A 482 -41.05 18.50 -11.65
N ALA A 483 -42.07 18.85 -10.85
CA ALA A 483 -41.93 19.19 -9.43
C ALA A 483 -42.17 18.04 -8.41
N GLU A 484 -42.29 16.79 -8.83
CA GLU A 484 -42.66 15.66 -7.95
C GLU A 484 -41.45 14.84 -7.45
N VAL A 485 -41.66 14.06 -6.37
CA VAL A 485 -40.58 13.30 -5.69
C VAL A 485 -39.94 12.25 -6.60
N ASP A 486 -40.75 11.60 -7.46
CA ASP A 486 -40.30 10.57 -8.41
C ASP A 486 -39.27 11.11 -9.43
N ASN A 487 -39.22 12.43 -9.62
CA ASN A 487 -38.38 13.05 -10.65
C ASN A 487 -36.90 13.06 -10.25
N LYS A 488 -36.61 13.11 -8.95
CA LYS A 488 -35.26 12.84 -8.41
C LYS A 488 -34.85 11.39 -8.68
N ILE A 489 -35.79 10.44 -8.60
CA ILE A 489 -35.54 9.03 -8.92
C ILE A 489 -35.24 8.88 -10.42
N PHE A 490 -36.01 9.51 -11.31
CA PHE A 490 -35.72 9.50 -12.74
C PHE A 490 -34.37 10.16 -13.08
N LYS A 491 -34.00 11.29 -12.47
CA LYS A 491 -32.65 11.86 -12.64
C LYS A 491 -31.56 10.89 -12.17
N THR A 492 -31.73 10.22 -11.03
CA THR A 492 -30.77 9.21 -10.55
C THR A 492 -30.70 7.98 -11.48
N VAL A 493 -31.80 7.56 -12.10
CA VAL A 493 -31.80 6.46 -13.08
C VAL A 493 -31.09 6.88 -14.37
N ILE A 494 -31.31 8.10 -14.86
CA ILE A 494 -30.60 8.66 -16.03
C ILE A 494 -29.09 8.73 -15.76
N ASP A 495 -28.67 9.26 -14.60
CA ASP A 495 -27.27 9.28 -14.18
C ASP A 495 -26.67 7.86 -14.06
N GLN A 496 -27.40 6.91 -13.47
CA GLN A 496 -26.95 5.51 -13.38
C GLN A 496 -26.83 4.81 -14.74
N ILE A 497 -27.63 5.21 -15.74
CA ILE A 497 -27.48 4.75 -17.12
C ILE A 497 -26.21 5.35 -17.72
N TRP A 498 -26.07 6.68 -17.74
CA TRP A 498 -24.93 7.34 -18.38
C TRP A 498 -23.60 7.01 -17.71
N THR A 499 -23.54 6.84 -16.38
CA THR A 499 -22.33 6.42 -15.66
C THR A 499 -21.82 5.03 -16.06
N SER A 500 -22.64 4.18 -16.71
CA SER A 500 -22.19 2.90 -17.28
C SER A 500 -21.46 3.03 -18.64
N LEU A 501 -21.65 4.15 -19.36
CA LEU A 501 -21.07 4.38 -20.70
C LEU A 501 -19.54 4.18 -20.77
N PRO A 502 -18.72 4.63 -19.81
CA PRO A 502 -17.26 4.41 -19.86
C PRO A 502 -16.86 2.93 -19.94
N GLY A 503 -17.65 2.02 -19.35
CA GLY A 503 -17.44 0.58 -19.45
C GLY A 503 -17.79 0.03 -20.84
N PHE A 504 -18.87 0.52 -21.46
CA PHE A 504 -19.18 0.20 -22.87
C PHE A 504 -18.12 0.73 -23.84
N CYS A 505 -17.41 1.80 -23.46
CA CYS A 505 -16.28 2.35 -24.20
C CYS A 505 -14.92 1.70 -23.87
N ASP A 506 -14.85 0.78 -22.91
CA ASP A 506 -13.61 0.02 -22.63
C ASP A 506 -13.45 -1.15 -23.61
N LEU A 507 -12.69 -0.93 -24.68
CA LEU A 507 -12.40 -1.90 -25.76
C LEU A 507 -13.66 -2.51 -26.44
N PRO A 508 -14.60 -1.69 -26.95
CA PRO A 508 -15.81 -2.17 -27.62
C PRO A 508 -15.52 -3.01 -28.86
N LEU A 509 -16.34 -4.05 -29.05
CA LEU A 509 -16.19 -5.06 -30.11
C LEU A 509 -16.74 -4.59 -31.47
N ASP A 510 -17.63 -3.60 -31.47
CA ASP A 510 -18.45 -3.15 -32.59
C ASP A 510 -18.30 -1.64 -32.89
N LEU A 511 -17.23 -0.99 -32.41
CA LEU A 511 -17.07 0.47 -32.48
C LEU A 511 -17.38 1.10 -33.86
N PRO A 512 -16.90 0.53 -35.01
CA PRO A 512 -17.15 1.13 -36.33
C PRO A 512 -18.61 1.14 -36.78
N THR A 513 -19.47 0.31 -36.17
CA THR A 513 -20.92 0.26 -36.47
C THR A 513 -21.79 0.80 -35.32
N ALA A 514 -21.23 0.95 -34.13
CA ALA A 514 -21.91 1.50 -32.96
C ALA A 514 -21.78 3.03 -32.83
N LEU A 515 -20.62 3.60 -33.18
CA LEU A 515 -20.39 5.05 -33.13
C LEU A 515 -20.59 5.66 -34.52
N THR A 516 -21.83 6.06 -34.84
CA THR A 516 -22.16 6.85 -36.04
C THR A 516 -22.04 8.35 -35.76
N THR A 517 -22.15 9.18 -36.81
CA THR A 517 -22.22 10.64 -36.70
C THR A 517 -23.34 11.08 -35.76
N ASP A 518 -24.53 10.47 -35.86
CA ASP A 518 -25.69 10.79 -35.02
C ASP A 518 -25.39 10.52 -33.53
N VAL A 519 -24.69 9.43 -33.22
CA VAL A 519 -24.28 9.09 -31.84
C VAL A 519 -23.21 10.07 -31.34
N ALA A 520 -22.27 10.50 -32.18
CA ALA A 520 -21.30 11.53 -31.85
C ALA A 520 -21.98 12.90 -31.60
N GLU A 521 -23.02 13.24 -32.37
CA GLU A 521 -23.85 14.43 -32.15
C GLU A 521 -24.66 14.34 -30.85
N ILE A 522 -25.17 13.17 -30.48
CA ILE A 522 -25.82 12.96 -29.16
C ILE A 522 -24.80 13.22 -28.04
N PHE A 523 -23.60 12.65 -28.11
CA PHE A 523 -22.55 12.88 -27.09
C PHE A 523 -22.14 14.36 -27.02
N ALA A 524 -21.99 15.05 -28.15
CA ALA A 524 -21.74 16.49 -28.18
C ALA A 524 -22.89 17.30 -27.57
N ASN A 525 -24.14 16.97 -27.89
CA ASN A 525 -25.33 17.61 -27.33
C ASN A 525 -25.40 17.48 -25.80
N VAL A 526 -25.11 16.29 -25.25
CA VAL A 526 -25.10 16.07 -23.80
C VAL A 526 -23.94 16.80 -23.13
N LEU A 527 -22.74 16.81 -23.73
CA LEU A 527 -21.60 17.60 -23.23
C LEU A 527 -21.92 19.09 -23.09
N TYR A 528 -22.63 19.69 -24.06
CA TYR A 528 -23.12 21.06 -23.92
C TYR A 528 -24.21 21.18 -22.84
N LYS A 529 -25.31 20.42 -22.98
CA LYS A 529 -26.56 20.62 -22.23
C LYS A 529 -26.54 20.15 -20.78
N GLN A 530 -25.70 19.17 -20.41
CA GLN A 530 -25.75 18.51 -19.11
C GLN A 530 -24.36 18.53 -18.43
N PRO A 531 -24.04 19.58 -17.65
CA PRO A 531 -22.76 19.71 -16.95
C PRO A 531 -22.40 18.51 -16.07
N ASP A 532 -23.40 17.95 -15.37
CA ASP A 532 -23.25 16.80 -14.45
C ASP A 532 -22.63 15.57 -15.14
N LEU A 533 -22.90 15.36 -16.43
CA LEU A 533 -22.41 14.20 -17.18
C LEU A 533 -21.11 14.46 -17.95
N ARG A 534 -20.54 15.69 -17.90
CA ARG A 534 -19.34 16.05 -18.68
C ARG A 534 -18.16 15.14 -18.37
N SER A 535 -17.90 14.87 -17.09
CA SER A 535 -16.84 13.95 -16.64
C SER A 535 -17.06 12.52 -17.15
N THR A 536 -18.29 12.02 -17.09
CA THR A 536 -18.67 10.68 -17.54
C THR A 536 -18.45 10.48 -19.03
N ILE A 537 -18.87 11.43 -19.88
CA ILE A 537 -18.64 11.36 -21.33
C ILE A 537 -17.16 11.57 -21.66
N CYS A 538 -16.47 12.47 -20.95
CA CYS A 538 -15.02 12.66 -21.10
C CYS A 538 -14.23 11.36 -20.83
N ASN A 539 -14.56 10.64 -19.76
CA ASN A 539 -13.94 9.35 -19.44
C ASN A 539 -14.27 8.26 -20.48
N ALA A 540 -15.49 8.25 -21.02
CA ALA A 540 -15.88 7.33 -22.10
C ALA A 540 -15.08 7.58 -23.39
N LEU A 541 -14.95 8.84 -23.81
CA LEU A 541 -14.16 9.23 -24.98
C LEU A 541 -12.65 8.94 -24.75
N GLN A 542 -12.12 9.17 -23.54
CA GLN A 542 -10.76 8.77 -23.18
C GLN A 542 -10.53 7.26 -23.34
N ASN A 543 -11.48 6.41 -22.92
CA ASN A 543 -11.34 4.96 -23.10
C ASN A 543 -11.29 4.57 -24.59
N LEU A 544 -12.09 5.20 -25.45
CA LEU A 544 -12.08 4.95 -26.90
C LEU A 544 -10.75 5.34 -27.58
N CYS A 545 -10.07 6.38 -27.08
CA CYS A 545 -8.80 6.85 -27.64
C CYS A 545 -7.58 6.14 -27.04
N LEU A 546 -7.52 6.01 -25.71
CA LEU A 546 -6.31 5.60 -24.98
C LEU A 546 -6.18 4.08 -24.82
N LYS A 547 -7.28 3.35 -24.59
CA LYS A 547 -7.21 1.89 -24.38
C LYS A 547 -6.72 1.12 -25.63
N PRO A 548 -7.16 1.44 -26.87
CA PRO A 548 -6.62 0.76 -28.05
C PRO A 548 -5.14 1.07 -28.28
N GLN A 549 -4.68 2.28 -27.95
CA GLN A 549 -3.26 2.64 -28.02
C GLN A 549 -2.42 1.82 -27.03
N GLN A 550 -2.86 1.75 -25.76
CA GLN A 550 -2.22 0.92 -24.73
C GLN A 550 -2.11 -0.56 -25.11
N LEU A 551 -3.06 -1.11 -25.89
CA LEU A 551 -2.96 -2.48 -26.42
C LEU A 551 -2.03 -2.64 -27.63
N ILE A 552 -1.76 -1.57 -28.39
CA ILE A 552 -0.78 -1.60 -29.48
C ILE A 552 0.64 -1.60 -28.90
N ASP A 553 0.86 -0.78 -27.86
CA ASP A 553 2.15 -0.60 -27.19
C ASP A 553 2.47 -1.70 -26.16
N CYS A 554 1.52 -2.59 -25.89
CA CYS A 554 1.67 -3.73 -24.98
C CYS A 554 2.52 -4.86 -25.60
N GLU A 555 3.41 -5.46 -24.81
CA GLU A 555 4.34 -6.52 -25.24
C GLU A 555 3.67 -7.88 -25.55
N LEU A 556 2.48 -8.16 -25.02
CA LEU A 556 1.76 -9.43 -25.15
C LEU A 556 1.56 -9.87 -26.63
N SER A 557 1.45 -11.17 -26.86
CA SER A 557 1.15 -11.69 -28.20
C SER A 557 -0.32 -11.48 -28.61
N ASP A 558 -0.59 -11.34 -29.90
CA ASP A 558 -1.96 -11.18 -30.40
C ASP A 558 -2.88 -12.39 -30.09
N ALA A 559 -2.30 -13.57 -29.82
CA ALA A 559 -3.04 -14.75 -29.38
C ALA A 559 -3.49 -14.63 -27.91
N GLU A 560 -2.64 -14.11 -27.03
CA GLU A 560 -2.96 -13.82 -25.62
C GLU A 560 -3.95 -12.67 -25.53
N LEU A 561 -3.73 -11.57 -26.28
CA LEU A 561 -4.65 -10.44 -26.37
C LEU A 561 -6.05 -10.87 -26.85
N THR A 562 -6.12 -11.75 -27.87
CA THR A 562 -7.39 -12.31 -28.34
C THR A 562 -8.04 -13.22 -27.29
N THR A 563 -7.26 -13.99 -26.53
CA THR A 563 -7.76 -14.88 -25.48
C THR A 563 -8.25 -14.10 -24.25
N ALA A 564 -7.57 -13.03 -23.87
CA ALA A 564 -7.95 -12.16 -22.77
C ALA A 564 -9.14 -11.25 -23.14
N TYR A 565 -9.02 -10.49 -24.24
CA TYR A 565 -9.90 -9.36 -24.57
C TYR A 565 -10.66 -9.51 -25.90
N GLN A 566 -10.63 -10.65 -26.59
CA GLN A 566 -11.22 -10.81 -27.95
C GLN A 566 -10.72 -9.78 -28.98
N TYR A 567 -9.60 -9.12 -28.68
CA TYR A 567 -9.09 -7.93 -29.35
C TYR A 567 -7.64 -8.20 -29.78
N ASN A 568 -7.26 -7.69 -30.95
CA ASN A 568 -5.90 -7.82 -31.48
C ASN A 568 -5.41 -6.44 -31.94
N ARG A 569 -4.10 -6.31 -32.23
CA ARG A 569 -3.49 -5.04 -32.65
C ARG A 569 -4.11 -4.47 -33.94
N GLU A 570 -4.71 -5.32 -34.79
CA GLU A 570 -5.42 -4.89 -36.00
C GLU A 570 -6.79 -4.23 -35.69
N LYS A 571 -7.60 -4.83 -34.82
CA LYS A 571 -8.85 -4.22 -34.32
C LYS A 571 -8.57 -2.91 -33.58
N ALA A 572 -7.48 -2.84 -32.81
CA ALA A 572 -7.04 -1.61 -32.16
C ALA A 572 -6.75 -0.50 -33.19
N LYS A 573 -5.88 -0.79 -34.17
CA LYS A 573 -5.55 0.15 -35.26
C LYS A 573 -6.79 0.54 -36.09
N THR A 574 -7.74 -0.38 -36.29
CA THR A 574 -9.00 -0.10 -37.00
C THR A 574 -9.94 0.79 -36.19
N SER A 575 -10.01 0.60 -34.87
CA SER A 575 -10.81 1.42 -33.96
C SER A 575 -10.25 2.84 -33.83
N LEU A 576 -8.93 3.01 -33.76
CA LEU A 576 -8.29 4.33 -33.80
C LEU A 576 -8.53 5.05 -35.14
N LYS A 577 -8.47 4.33 -36.28
CA LYS A 577 -8.85 4.88 -37.60
C LYS A 577 -10.32 5.32 -37.70
N HIS A 578 -11.21 4.71 -36.91
CA HIS A 578 -12.60 5.16 -36.79
C HIS A 578 -12.70 6.44 -35.96
N MET A 579 -12.11 6.44 -34.75
CA MET A 579 -12.10 7.61 -33.86
C MET A 579 -11.45 8.85 -34.49
N HIS A 580 -10.42 8.67 -35.31
CA HIS A 580 -9.75 9.73 -36.08
C HIS A 580 -10.73 10.62 -36.87
N GLN A 581 -11.78 10.02 -37.47
CA GLN A 581 -12.75 10.75 -38.30
C GLN A 581 -13.59 11.76 -37.50
N PHE A 582 -13.77 11.51 -36.21
CA PHE A 582 -14.54 12.38 -35.31
C PHE A 582 -13.66 13.37 -34.54
N ALA A 583 -12.33 13.21 -34.57
CA ALA A 583 -11.40 13.99 -33.76
C ALA A 583 -11.52 15.51 -34.00
N PRO A 584 -11.59 16.05 -35.24
CA PRO A 584 -11.72 17.50 -35.45
C PRO A 584 -13.00 18.09 -34.82
N ASN A 585 -14.11 17.35 -34.92
CA ASN A 585 -15.39 17.77 -34.37
C ASN A 585 -15.41 17.69 -32.84
N PHE A 586 -14.92 16.59 -32.25
CA PHE A 586 -14.84 16.47 -30.80
C PHE A 586 -13.84 17.46 -30.19
N ILE A 587 -12.70 17.75 -30.81
CA ILE A 587 -11.76 18.77 -30.35
C ILE A 587 -12.47 20.15 -30.29
N ALA A 588 -13.19 20.54 -31.35
CA ALA A 588 -13.94 21.81 -31.37
C ALA A 588 -15.04 21.87 -30.30
N VAL A 589 -15.80 20.78 -30.11
CA VAL A 589 -16.82 20.69 -29.05
C VAL A 589 -16.18 20.79 -27.66
N LEU A 590 -15.10 20.05 -27.42
CA LEU A 590 -14.40 20.03 -26.13
C LEU A 590 -13.78 21.39 -25.80
N PHE A 591 -13.28 22.16 -26.78
CA PHE A 591 -12.79 23.53 -26.54
C PHE A 591 -13.91 24.48 -26.08
N ASN A 592 -15.07 24.45 -26.74
CA ASN A 592 -16.22 25.25 -26.32
C ASN A 592 -16.73 24.85 -24.93
N VAL A 593 -16.81 23.54 -24.66
CA VAL A 593 -17.24 23.00 -23.36
C VAL A 593 -16.20 23.29 -22.27
N TYR A 594 -14.91 23.28 -22.57
CA TYR A 594 -13.82 23.66 -21.67
C TYR A 594 -13.93 25.13 -21.27
N ALA A 595 -14.14 26.04 -22.23
CA ALA A 595 -14.40 27.45 -21.96
C ALA A 595 -15.63 27.66 -21.07
N GLN A 596 -16.73 26.95 -21.36
CA GLN A 596 -18.00 26.96 -20.61
C GLN A 596 -17.99 26.14 -19.30
N THR A 597 -16.83 25.71 -18.80
CA THR A 597 -16.70 24.92 -17.56
C THR A 597 -15.88 25.69 -16.51
N LEU A 598 -16.28 25.61 -15.23
CA LEU A 598 -15.51 26.19 -14.11
C LEU A 598 -14.17 25.46 -13.90
N PRO A 599 -13.08 26.14 -13.51
CA PRO A 599 -11.73 25.56 -13.44
C PRO A 599 -11.64 24.20 -12.74
N GLN A 600 -12.28 24.07 -11.57
CA GLN A 600 -12.31 22.83 -10.76
C GLN A 600 -12.86 21.58 -11.47
N TYR A 601 -13.56 21.73 -12.61
CA TYR A 601 -14.11 20.62 -13.40
C TYR A 601 -13.46 20.49 -14.78
N ARG A 602 -12.45 21.31 -15.09
CA ARG A 602 -11.81 21.34 -16.42
C ARG A 602 -10.85 20.17 -16.68
N ASN A 603 -10.31 19.52 -15.64
CA ASN A 603 -9.22 18.56 -15.81
C ASN A 603 -9.59 17.36 -16.70
N ASN A 604 -10.73 16.70 -16.46
CA ASN A 604 -11.17 15.56 -17.28
C ASN A 604 -11.39 15.96 -18.76
N ILE A 605 -11.86 17.18 -19.02
CA ILE A 605 -12.04 17.69 -20.38
C ILE A 605 -10.67 17.89 -21.05
N LEU A 606 -9.67 18.39 -20.31
CA LEU A 606 -8.30 18.56 -20.81
C LEU A 606 -7.61 17.23 -21.13
N GLU A 607 -7.79 16.20 -20.29
CA GLU A 607 -7.27 14.86 -20.58
C GLU A 607 -7.98 14.21 -21.78
N THR A 608 -9.28 14.44 -21.97
CA THR A 608 -9.98 14.01 -23.20
C THR A 608 -9.47 14.75 -24.43
N ILE A 609 -9.17 16.05 -24.33
CA ILE A 609 -8.54 16.83 -25.41
C ILE A 609 -7.19 16.22 -25.80
N LYS A 610 -6.30 15.94 -24.84
CA LYS A 610 -5.02 15.24 -25.11
C LYS A 610 -5.24 13.88 -25.77
N GLY A 611 -6.21 13.11 -25.31
CA GLY A 611 -6.58 11.82 -25.90
C GLY A 611 -7.12 11.91 -27.34
N PHE A 612 -7.67 13.06 -27.76
CA PHE A 612 -7.94 13.32 -29.18
C PHE A 612 -6.73 13.82 -29.95
N LEU A 613 -5.84 14.60 -29.32
CA LEU A 613 -4.60 15.07 -29.96
C LEU A 613 -3.60 13.95 -30.26
N THR A 614 -3.58 12.87 -29.48
CA THR A 614 -2.80 11.66 -29.81
C THR A 614 -3.28 10.90 -31.05
N ILE A 615 -4.53 11.12 -31.49
CA ILE A 615 -5.13 10.39 -32.63
C ILE A 615 -5.48 11.27 -33.84
N ALA A 616 -5.49 12.60 -33.70
CA ALA A 616 -5.83 13.54 -34.79
C ALA A 616 -4.74 13.59 -35.88
N SER A 617 -5.07 14.06 -37.10
CA SER A 617 -4.05 14.22 -38.13
C SER A 617 -3.14 15.43 -37.84
N PRO A 618 -1.88 15.44 -38.30
CA PRO A 618 -1.00 16.61 -38.18
C PRO A 618 -1.59 17.90 -38.77
N LYS A 619 -2.49 17.78 -39.77
CA LYS A 619 -3.20 18.92 -40.33
C LYS A 619 -4.32 19.40 -39.39
N ASP A 620 -5.15 18.50 -38.87
CA ASP A 620 -6.24 18.89 -37.96
C ASP A 620 -5.71 19.50 -36.66
N ILE A 621 -4.53 19.02 -36.21
CA ILE A 621 -3.79 19.58 -35.08
C ILE A 621 -3.35 21.02 -35.41
N GLN A 622 -2.78 21.28 -36.60
CA GLN A 622 -2.40 22.63 -37.04
C GLN A 622 -3.62 23.55 -37.21
N ASP A 623 -4.67 23.10 -37.91
CA ASP A 623 -5.92 23.85 -38.14
C ASP A 623 -6.67 24.15 -36.82
N SER A 624 -6.52 23.31 -35.79
CA SER A 624 -7.10 23.53 -34.45
C SER A 624 -6.21 24.40 -33.57
N PHE A 625 -4.90 24.23 -33.61
CA PHE A 625 -3.93 25.05 -32.92
C PHE A 625 -3.99 26.51 -33.40
N ALA A 626 -4.07 26.74 -34.71
CA ALA A 626 -4.23 28.06 -35.30
C ALA A 626 -5.47 28.79 -34.76
N LYS A 627 -6.62 28.11 -34.60
CA LYS A 627 -7.82 28.70 -34.00
C LYS A 627 -7.59 29.13 -32.55
N VAL A 628 -6.89 28.32 -31.75
CA VAL A 628 -6.53 28.68 -30.37
C VAL A 628 -5.55 29.86 -30.32
N LEU A 629 -4.62 29.95 -31.28
CA LEU A 629 -3.74 31.12 -31.42
C LEU A 629 -4.52 32.40 -31.78
N THR A 630 -5.47 32.34 -32.70
CA THR A 630 -6.37 33.47 -33.00
C THR A 630 -7.16 33.88 -31.77
N THR A 631 -7.78 32.92 -31.06
CA THR A 631 -8.50 33.18 -29.80
C THR A 631 -7.60 33.79 -28.72
N LEU A 632 -6.32 33.38 -28.63
CA LEU A 632 -5.36 34.01 -27.73
C LEU A 632 -5.11 35.47 -28.15
N ALA A 633 -4.74 35.71 -29.41
CA ALA A 633 -4.39 37.03 -29.93
C ALA A 633 -5.52 38.05 -29.75
N GLU A 634 -6.75 37.67 -30.10
CA GLU A 634 -7.97 38.49 -29.90
C GLU A 634 -8.24 38.86 -28.43
N ASN A 635 -7.63 38.16 -27.47
CA ASN A 635 -7.85 38.32 -26.04
C ASN A 635 -6.58 38.71 -25.26
N LEU A 636 -5.44 38.98 -25.91
CA LEU A 636 -4.22 39.41 -25.22
C LEU A 636 -4.37 40.81 -24.61
N ASP A 637 -4.93 41.75 -25.37
CA ASP A 637 -5.16 43.14 -24.95
C ASP A 637 -6.37 43.29 -23.99
N ALA A 638 -7.08 42.21 -23.70
CA ALA A 638 -8.22 42.23 -22.77
C ALA A 638 -7.72 42.42 -21.31
N PRO A 639 -8.17 43.49 -20.61
CA PRO A 639 -7.65 43.84 -19.29
C PRO A 639 -7.99 42.76 -18.25
N ALA A 640 -6.97 42.30 -17.52
CA ALA A 640 -7.08 41.15 -16.61
C ALA A 640 -8.11 41.30 -15.47
N SER A 641 -8.51 42.53 -15.15
CA SER A 641 -9.49 42.87 -14.11
C SER A 641 -10.84 43.35 -14.68
N GLY A 642 -11.05 43.26 -16.00
CA GLY A 642 -12.28 43.68 -16.66
C GLY A 642 -13.36 42.60 -16.58
N ALA A 643 -14.50 42.93 -15.96
CA ALA A 643 -15.71 42.13 -16.11
C ALA A 643 -16.27 42.31 -17.53
N ASN A 644 -15.90 41.41 -18.45
CA ASN A 644 -16.58 41.31 -19.75
C ASN A 644 -18.07 41.03 -19.48
N SER A 645 -18.94 41.92 -19.94
CA SER A 645 -20.36 42.04 -19.56
C SER A 645 -21.27 40.96 -20.17
N SER A 646 -20.75 39.73 -20.27
CA SER A 646 -21.40 38.55 -20.84
C SER A 646 -20.91 37.22 -20.24
N SER A 647 -19.76 37.18 -19.55
CA SER A 647 -19.25 35.96 -18.91
C SER A 647 -19.89 35.73 -17.54
N THR A 648 -20.35 34.49 -17.30
CA THR A 648 -20.97 34.07 -16.03
C THR A 648 -19.98 34.18 -14.86
N GLU A 649 -20.48 34.51 -13.66
CA GLU A 649 -19.64 34.64 -12.45
C GLU A 649 -18.74 33.41 -12.23
N GLY A 650 -17.44 33.65 -12.03
CA GLY A 650 -16.44 32.60 -11.77
C GLY A 650 -15.78 31.98 -13.01
N MET A 651 -16.12 32.37 -14.25
CA MET A 651 -15.37 31.93 -15.43
C MET A 651 -14.03 32.67 -15.57
N PRO A 652 -12.91 31.98 -15.87
CA PRO A 652 -11.61 32.62 -16.08
C PRO A 652 -11.53 33.30 -17.47
N PRO A 653 -10.80 34.43 -17.60
CA PRO A 653 -10.53 35.08 -18.87
C PRO A 653 -10.12 34.15 -20.03
N ALA A 654 -10.61 34.46 -21.23
CA ALA A 654 -10.39 33.65 -22.43
C ALA A 654 -8.90 33.43 -22.76
N LYS A 655 -8.04 34.45 -22.57
CA LYS A 655 -6.59 34.33 -22.74
C LYS A 655 -5.95 33.22 -21.88
N HIS A 656 -6.40 33.06 -20.62
CA HIS A 656 -5.90 31.98 -19.77
C HIS A 656 -6.41 30.61 -20.22
N THR A 657 -7.63 30.56 -20.76
CA THR A 657 -8.25 29.34 -21.31
C THR A 657 -7.51 28.88 -22.56
N ALA A 658 -7.18 29.80 -23.47
CA ALA A 658 -6.37 29.51 -24.65
C ALA A 658 -4.96 29.00 -24.28
N MET A 659 -4.30 29.61 -23.29
CA MET A 659 -2.99 29.16 -22.81
C MET A 659 -2.99 27.73 -22.23
N ASP A 660 -4.08 27.29 -21.57
CA ASP A 660 -4.18 25.89 -21.12
C ASP A 660 -4.30 24.90 -22.29
N LEU A 661 -5.04 25.28 -23.34
CA LEU A 661 -5.15 24.49 -24.56
C LEU A 661 -3.80 24.41 -25.29
N ILE A 662 -3.06 25.52 -25.38
CA ILE A 662 -1.71 25.56 -25.97
C ILE A 662 -0.76 24.59 -25.25
N ILE A 663 -0.78 24.53 -23.92
CA ILE A 663 0.01 23.57 -23.13
C ILE A 663 -0.32 22.12 -23.52
N ALA A 664 -1.60 21.80 -23.77
CA ALA A 664 -2.02 20.47 -24.23
C ALA A 664 -1.62 20.16 -25.68
N PHE A 665 -1.43 21.18 -26.54
CA PHE A 665 -0.95 21.00 -27.91
C PHE A 665 0.54 20.69 -28.00
N VAL A 666 1.40 21.24 -27.11
CA VAL A 666 2.88 21.19 -27.25
C VAL A 666 3.45 19.81 -27.62
N PRO A 667 3.03 18.67 -27.03
CA PRO A 667 3.56 17.35 -27.38
C PRO A 667 3.30 16.88 -28.82
N HIS A 668 2.42 17.57 -29.56
CA HIS A 668 1.91 17.16 -30.87
C HIS A 668 2.22 18.19 -31.99
N LEU A 669 3.00 19.24 -31.70
CA LEU A 669 3.27 20.31 -32.66
C LEU A 669 4.37 19.96 -33.68
N SER A 670 4.26 20.55 -34.86
CA SER A 670 5.33 20.61 -35.86
C SER A 670 6.37 21.67 -35.47
N SER A 671 7.51 21.70 -36.19
CA SER A 671 8.58 22.71 -35.98
C SER A 671 8.06 24.15 -35.99
N LEU A 672 7.23 24.51 -36.97
CA LEU A 672 6.60 25.83 -37.06
C LEU A 672 5.67 26.10 -35.87
N GLY A 673 4.95 25.09 -35.36
CA GLY A 673 4.16 25.22 -34.15
C GLY A 673 5.03 25.52 -32.92
N ILE A 674 6.17 24.84 -32.79
CA ILE A 674 7.15 25.07 -31.70
C ILE A 674 7.73 26.50 -31.79
N GLU A 675 7.98 27.02 -32.99
CA GLU A 675 8.42 28.42 -33.19
C GLU A 675 7.39 29.44 -32.69
N MET A 676 6.11 29.27 -33.03
CA MET A 676 5.03 30.14 -32.53
C MET A 676 4.86 30.04 -31.00
N VAL A 677 4.99 28.83 -30.44
CA VAL A 677 4.93 28.60 -28.98
C VAL A 677 6.12 29.23 -28.25
N TRP A 678 7.30 29.25 -28.87
CA TRP A 678 8.47 29.94 -28.36
C TRP A 678 8.28 31.47 -28.32
N GLU A 679 7.69 32.07 -29.34
CA GLU A 679 7.37 33.50 -29.34
C GLU A 679 6.36 33.87 -28.22
N ILE A 680 5.35 33.02 -27.99
CA ILE A 680 4.42 33.17 -26.86
C ILE A 680 5.15 33.08 -25.52
N PHE A 681 6.09 32.14 -25.34
CA PHE A 681 6.90 32.07 -24.14
C PHE A 681 7.72 33.35 -23.93
N GLY A 682 8.44 33.80 -24.96
CA GLY A 682 9.28 35.00 -24.91
C GLY A 682 8.51 36.27 -24.54
N ALA A 683 7.29 36.43 -25.03
CA ALA A 683 6.42 37.55 -24.69
C ALA A 683 5.78 37.42 -23.29
N GLN A 684 5.22 36.24 -22.96
CA GLN A 684 4.39 36.07 -21.77
C GLN A 684 5.19 35.73 -20.49
N ALA A 685 6.43 35.28 -20.59
CA ALA A 685 7.31 35.11 -19.42
C ALA A 685 7.62 36.45 -18.72
N THR A 686 7.64 37.56 -19.47
CA THR A 686 7.81 38.93 -18.97
C THR A 686 6.49 39.68 -18.72
N SER A 687 5.35 38.98 -18.68
CA SER A 687 4.03 39.59 -18.42
C SER A 687 3.82 39.84 -16.93
N ASP A 688 3.24 41.01 -16.58
CA ASP A 688 2.78 41.32 -15.22
C ASP A 688 1.62 40.42 -14.76
N ASP A 689 0.92 39.80 -15.71
CA ASP A 689 -0.15 38.85 -15.45
C ASP A 689 0.44 37.50 -14.96
N VAL A 690 0.50 37.36 -13.64
CA VAL A 690 1.02 36.19 -12.92
C VAL A 690 0.44 34.86 -13.42
N ALA A 691 -0.83 34.85 -13.87
CA ALA A 691 -1.47 33.65 -14.39
C ALA A 691 -1.06 33.33 -15.84
N MET A 692 -0.79 34.34 -16.66
CA MET A 692 -0.13 34.16 -17.97
C MET A 692 1.32 33.72 -17.81
N GLN A 693 2.07 34.35 -16.90
CA GLN A 693 3.46 34.00 -16.60
C GLN A 693 3.60 32.54 -16.12
N LYS A 694 2.73 32.07 -15.20
CA LYS A 694 2.69 30.66 -14.76
C LYS A 694 2.51 29.69 -15.94
N LYS A 695 1.65 30.05 -16.91
CA LYS A 695 1.37 29.23 -18.09
C LYS A 695 2.50 29.29 -19.13
N ALA A 696 3.19 30.43 -19.27
CA ALA A 696 4.38 30.54 -20.11
C ALA A 696 5.50 29.58 -19.66
N TYR A 697 5.78 29.49 -18.35
CA TYR A 697 6.75 28.49 -17.85
C TYR A 697 6.28 27.05 -18.07
N LYS A 698 4.98 26.75 -17.89
CA LYS A 698 4.44 25.42 -18.23
C LYS A 698 4.59 25.08 -19.71
N ILE A 699 4.42 26.04 -20.60
CA ILE A 699 4.71 25.90 -22.04
C ILE A 699 6.19 25.52 -22.27
N PHE A 700 7.13 26.24 -21.65
CA PHE A 700 8.57 25.95 -21.76
C PHE A 700 8.92 24.54 -21.29
N ASN A 701 8.40 24.13 -20.12
CA ASN A 701 8.62 22.81 -19.56
C ASN A 701 7.96 21.68 -20.39
N ALA A 702 6.86 21.97 -21.08
CA ALA A 702 6.26 21.04 -22.03
C ALA A 702 7.13 20.91 -23.30
N MET A 703 7.73 21.98 -23.79
CA MET A 703 8.65 21.93 -24.95
C MET A 703 9.90 21.10 -24.65
N SER A 704 10.55 21.31 -23.49
CA SER A 704 11.75 20.55 -23.10
C SER A 704 11.47 19.05 -22.88
N SER A 705 10.21 18.68 -22.66
CA SER A 705 9.75 17.28 -22.53
C SER A 705 9.52 16.57 -23.88
N THR A 706 9.89 17.19 -25.01
CA THR A 706 9.70 16.64 -26.37
C THR A 706 10.99 16.64 -27.17
N ASP A 707 11.23 15.62 -28.01
CA ASP A 707 12.45 15.53 -28.83
C ASP A 707 12.64 16.73 -29.77
N LEU A 708 11.55 17.24 -30.36
CA LEU A 708 11.59 18.39 -31.26
C LEU A 708 11.81 19.69 -30.49
N GLY A 709 11.12 19.89 -29.37
CA GLY A 709 11.27 21.06 -28.52
C GLY A 709 12.65 21.12 -27.87
N LEU A 710 13.19 19.99 -27.39
CA LEU A 710 14.54 19.91 -26.83
C LEU A 710 15.59 20.30 -27.89
N LYS A 711 15.52 19.72 -29.11
CA LYS A 711 16.42 20.10 -30.22
C LYS A 711 16.34 21.59 -30.56
N PHE A 712 15.14 22.16 -30.58
CA PHE A 712 14.90 23.58 -30.82
C PHE A 712 15.49 24.46 -29.70
N LEU A 713 15.22 24.15 -28.44
CA LEU A 713 15.72 24.89 -27.28
C LEU A 713 17.25 24.85 -27.20
N THR A 714 17.89 23.71 -27.49
CA THR A 714 19.37 23.60 -27.56
C THR A 714 19.98 24.61 -28.53
N SER A 715 19.33 24.89 -29.67
CA SER A 715 19.79 25.91 -30.64
C SER A 715 19.63 27.36 -30.18
N ARG A 716 18.83 27.61 -29.13
CA ARG A 716 18.46 28.96 -28.65
C ARG A 716 18.90 29.25 -27.22
N VAL A 717 19.80 28.44 -26.65
CA VAL A 717 20.36 28.57 -25.28
C VAL A 717 20.61 30.04 -24.84
N PRO A 718 21.31 30.92 -25.61
CA PRO A 718 21.53 32.30 -25.19
C PRO A 718 20.25 33.16 -25.12
N GLN A 719 19.26 32.89 -25.97
CA GLN A 719 17.97 33.58 -25.95
C GLN A 719 17.16 33.16 -24.72
N ILE A 720 17.22 31.87 -24.35
CA ILE A 720 16.57 31.33 -23.14
C ILE A 720 17.20 31.95 -21.88
N GLN A 721 18.54 31.98 -21.80
CA GLN A 721 19.26 32.62 -20.71
C GLN A 721 18.84 34.09 -20.53
N ALA A 722 18.79 34.88 -21.61
CA ALA A 722 18.39 36.29 -21.56
C ALA A 722 16.97 36.49 -21.03
N VAL A 723 15.99 35.66 -21.45
CA VAL A 723 14.62 35.70 -20.94
C VAL A 723 14.56 35.32 -19.46
N LEU A 724 15.28 34.28 -19.04
CA LEU A 724 15.30 33.82 -17.65
C LEU A 724 15.99 34.80 -16.70
N LEU A 725 17.10 35.43 -17.12
CA LEU A 725 17.81 36.44 -16.32
C LEU A 725 17.03 37.75 -16.19
N LYS A 726 16.24 38.13 -17.20
CA LYS A 726 15.32 39.29 -17.13
C LYS A 726 14.16 39.07 -16.14
N THR A 727 13.88 37.82 -15.74
CA THR A 727 12.65 37.44 -15.02
C THR A 727 12.89 36.85 -13.62
N LYS A 728 14.01 37.20 -12.95
CA LYS A 728 14.40 36.68 -11.61
C LYS A 728 13.31 36.84 -10.51
N ASN A 729 12.52 37.92 -10.55
CA ASN A 729 11.54 38.25 -9.51
C ASN A 729 10.10 37.78 -9.83
N VAL A 730 9.85 36.47 -9.84
CA VAL A 730 8.47 35.94 -10.02
C VAL A 730 7.69 35.77 -8.71
N GLY A 731 6.36 35.89 -8.81
CA GLY A 731 5.43 35.65 -7.70
C GLY A 731 5.42 34.19 -7.21
N GLN A 732 5.12 33.97 -5.93
CA GLN A 732 5.19 32.66 -5.27
C GLN A 732 4.46 31.53 -6.03
N SER A 733 3.28 31.82 -6.60
CA SER A 733 2.48 30.86 -7.36
C SER A 733 3.11 30.40 -8.68
N VAL A 734 4.15 31.12 -9.18
CA VAL A 734 4.90 30.84 -10.40
C VAL A 734 6.20 30.07 -10.11
N ARG A 735 6.81 30.28 -8.93
CA ARG A 735 8.17 29.80 -8.60
C ARG A 735 8.39 28.33 -8.88
N LYS A 736 7.44 27.45 -8.55
CA LYS A 736 7.53 26.01 -8.85
C LYS A 736 7.65 25.70 -10.36
N ASP A 737 6.86 26.38 -11.19
CA ASP A 737 6.90 26.17 -12.65
C ASP A 737 8.14 26.87 -13.28
N ARG A 738 8.67 27.94 -12.66
CA ARG A 738 9.95 28.56 -13.04
C ARG A 738 11.18 27.72 -12.63
N LEU A 739 11.21 27.15 -11.43
CA LEU A 739 12.30 26.26 -10.99
C LEU A 739 12.44 25.05 -11.93
N ALA A 740 11.31 24.48 -12.37
CA ALA A 740 11.31 23.47 -13.43
C ALA A 740 11.98 23.98 -14.73
N ALA A 741 11.73 25.23 -15.12
CA ALA A 741 12.37 25.83 -16.30
C ALA A 741 13.87 26.09 -16.08
N LEU A 742 14.31 26.42 -14.86
CA LEU A 742 15.72 26.54 -14.50
C LEU A 742 16.44 25.18 -14.51
N ILE A 743 15.81 24.11 -14.00
CA ILE A 743 16.32 22.73 -14.09
C ILE A 743 16.48 22.31 -15.57
N ASN A 744 15.42 22.50 -16.37
CA ASN A 744 15.45 22.24 -17.80
C ASN A 744 16.53 23.06 -18.52
N MET A 745 16.73 24.33 -18.14
CA MET A 745 17.80 25.17 -18.69
C MET A 745 19.20 24.65 -18.31
N VAL A 746 19.44 24.31 -17.04
CA VAL A 746 20.76 23.86 -16.54
C VAL A 746 21.23 22.57 -17.22
N ASN A 747 20.30 21.69 -17.58
CA ASN A 747 20.58 20.50 -18.41
C ASN A 747 21.02 20.82 -19.85
N LEU A 748 20.69 22.01 -20.39
CA LEU A 748 21.01 22.44 -21.76
C LEU A 748 22.28 23.32 -21.86
N ILE A 749 22.89 23.74 -20.74
CA ILE A 749 24.06 24.64 -20.75
C ILE A 749 25.31 23.90 -21.29
N PRO A 750 26.03 24.44 -22.30
CA PRO A 750 27.33 23.92 -22.73
C PRO A 750 28.44 24.13 -21.67
N LYS A 751 29.45 23.25 -21.62
CA LYS A 751 30.58 23.36 -20.66
C LYS A 751 31.32 24.71 -20.68
N ASN A 752 31.32 25.41 -21.80
CA ASN A 752 32.02 26.68 -21.98
C ASN A 752 31.19 27.89 -21.49
N ASP A 753 30.03 27.65 -20.88
CA ASP A 753 29.01 28.68 -20.64
C ASP A 753 28.38 28.61 -19.23
N LEU A 754 29.10 28.02 -18.28
CA LEU A 754 28.62 27.78 -16.90
C LEU A 754 28.41 29.08 -16.09
N HIS A 755 28.80 30.24 -16.63
CA HIS A 755 28.52 31.57 -16.07
C HIS A 755 27.03 31.83 -15.76
N PHE A 756 26.10 31.13 -16.42
CA PHE A 756 24.68 31.22 -16.08
C PHE A 756 24.36 30.65 -14.69
N ILE A 757 25.11 29.67 -14.18
CA ILE A 757 24.85 29.04 -12.86
C ILE A 757 24.96 30.07 -11.72
N PRO A 758 26.09 30.81 -11.54
CA PRO A 758 26.16 31.89 -10.55
C PRO A 758 25.07 32.96 -10.74
N ALA A 759 24.70 33.28 -11.98
CA ALA A 759 23.74 34.33 -12.30
C ALA A 759 22.29 34.05 -11.85
N ILE A 760 21.95 32.78 -11.57
CA ILE A 760 20.67 32.34 -10.98
C ILE A 760 20.81 31.66 -9.60
N LEU A 761 22.02 31.46 -9.09
CA LEU A 761 22.28 30.72 -7.85
C LEU A 761 21.55 31.32 -6.64
N SER A 762 21.56 32.65 -6.51
CA SER A 762 20.87 33.34 -5.42
C SER A 762 19.34 33.14 -5.44
N GLU A 763 18.75 32.95 -6.62
CA GLU A 763 17.32 32.63 -6.75
C GLU A 763 17.05 31.20 -6.28
N ALA A 764 17.85 30.23 -6.71
CA ALA A 764 17.75 28.83 -6.30
C ALA A 764 17.94 28.67 -4.78
N VAL A 765 18.95 29.34 -4.21
CA VAL A 765 19.19 29.38 -2.76
C VAL A 765 17.97 29.92 -2.01
N LEU A 766 17.43 31.09 -2.39
CA LEU A 766 16.24 31.67 -1.74
C LEU A 766 15.02 30.74 -1.81
N CYS A 767 14.83 30.02 -2.92
CA CYS A 767 13.71 29.09 -3.06
C CYS A 767 13.76 27.87 -2.11
N THR A 768 14.90 27.56 -1.47
CA THR A 768 14.96 26.57 -0.37
C THR A 768 14.10 26.95 0.85
N LYS A 769 13.64 28.21 0.92
CA LYS A 769 12.76 28.74 1.97
C LYS A 769 11.31 28.98 1.52
N GLU A 770 10.90 28.45 0.37
CA GLU A 770 9.52 28.60 -0.13
C GLU A 770 8.44 28.11 0.85
N GLN A 771 7.24 28.68 0.75
CA GLN A 771 6.08 28.13 1.48
C GLN A 771 5.55 26.85 0.82
N ASN A 772 5.65 26.75 -0.51
CA ASN A 772 5.24 25.57 -1.26
C ASN A 772 6.31 24.48 -1.17
N GLU A 773 5.97 23.36 -0.54
CA GLU A 773 6.83 22.18 -0.35
C GLU A 773 7.45 21.68 -1.66
N LYS A 774 6.65 21.51 -2.72
CA LYS A 774 7.15 21.04 -4.02
C LYS A 774 8.10 22.04 -4.68
N ALA A 775 7.91 23.34 -4.46
CA ALA A 775 8.87 24.36 -4.91
C ALA A 775 10.19 24.28 -4.11
N ARG A 776 10.12 23.95 -2.81
CA ARG A 776 11.29 23.74 -1.95
C ARG A 776 12.13 22.56 -2.43
N THR A 777 11.51 21.40 -2.68
CA THR A 777 12.19 20.21 -3.19
C THR A 777 12.86 20.50 -4.53
N MET A 778 12.14 21.12 -5.47
CA MET A 778 12.70 21.50 -6.78
C MET A 778 13.83 22.55 -6.68
N ALA A 779 13.89 23.36 -5.61
CA ALA A 779 15.03 24.23 -5.36
C ALA A 779 16.26 23.46 -4.87
N PHE A 780 16.07 22.43 -4.03
CA PHE A 780 17.15 21.51 -3.65
C PHE A 780 17.64 20.67 -4.84
N ASP A 781 16.74 20.14 -5.67
CA ASP A 781 17.06 19.41 -6.90
C ASP A 781 17.89 20.28 -7.86
N LEU A 782 17.50 21.55 -8.03
CA LEU A 782 18.21 22.52 -8.86
C LEU A 782 19.62 22.82 -8.31
N LEU A 783 19.79 22.98 -7.00
CA LEU A 783 21.10 23.20 -6.37
C LEU A 783 22.02 21.98 -6.52
N VAL A 784 21.49 20.76 -6.33
CA VAL A 784 22.24 19.52 -6.57
C VAL A 784 22.64 19.41 -8.05
N LEU A 785 21.73 19.69 -8.99
CA LEU A 785 22.02 19.67 -10.42
C LEU A 785 23.07 20.72 -10.81
N MET A 786 23.03 21.93 -10.24
CA MET A 786 24.08 22.94 -10.43
C MET A 786 25.44 22.41 -9.96
N GLY A 787 25.50 21.81 -8.77
CA GLY A 787 26.71 21.18 -8.23
C GLY A 787 27.25 20.08 -9.16
N GLN A 788 26.39 19.16 -9.61
CA GLN A 788 26.75 18.11 -10.58
C GLN A 788 27.25 18.69 -11.92
N ARG A 789 26.69 19.82 -12.38
CA ARG A 789 27.11 20.47 -13.63
C ARG A 789 28.43 21.24 -13.49
N MET A 790 28.76 21.74 -12.30
CA MET A 790 30.05 22.36 -11.97
C MET A 790 31.14 21.30 -11.78
N ASP A 791 30.86 20.23 -11.02
CA ASP A 791 31.72 19.05 -10.80
C ASP A 791 32.12 18.36 -12.11
N ALA A 792 31.25 18.37 -13.12
CA ALA A 792 31.55 17.84 -14.45
C ALA A 792 32.61 18.65 -15.25
N GLY A 793 33.10 19.79 -14.74
CA GLY A 793 34.16 20.60 -15.35
C GLY A 793 33.72 21.48 -16.52
N GLY A 794 34.31 22.68 -16.62
CA GLY A 794 34.03 23.69 -17.64
C GLY A 794 34.56 25.07 -17.26
N ASN A 795 34.09 26.13 -17.92
CA ASN A 795 34.55 27.51 -17.67
C ASN A 795 33.41 28.42 -17.17
N VAL A 796 33.67 29.16 -16.10
CA VAL A 796 32.83 30.23 -15.57
C VAL A 796 33.39 31.56 -16.03
N ARG A 797 32.68 32.24 -16.94
CA ARG A 797 33.08 33.57 -17.43
C ARG A 797 32.64 34.66 -16.45
N ASN A 798 33.51 35.01 -15.52
CA ASN A 798 33.23 36.06 -14.51
C ASN A 798 33.05 37.44 -15.16
N SER A 799 33.71 37.66 -16.30
CA SER A 799 33.50 38.78 -17.22
C SER A 799 32.04 39.00 -17.67
N LEU A 800 31.17 37.97 -17.62
CA LEU A 800 29.74 38.05 -17.97
C LEU A 800 28.80 38.16 -16.76
N LEU A 801 29.34 38.29 -15.54
CA LEU A 801 28.57 38.40 -14.30
C LEU A 801 28.50 39.85 -13.80
N GLU A 802 27.29 40.26 -13.40
CA GLU A 802 27.05 41.57 -12.78
C GLU A 802 27.83 41.67 -11.46
N GLY A 803 28.81 42.56 -11.38
CA GLY A 803 29.63 42.79 -10.18
C GLY A 803 30.89 41.91 -10.05
N MET A 804 31.23 41.07 -11.03
CA MET A 804 32.46 40.25 -11.03
C MET A 804 33.36 40.51 -12.26
N GLN A 805 33.16 41.64 -12.95
CA GLN A 805 33.81 41.97 -14.21
C GLN A 805 35.33 42.17 -14.11
N ASP A 806 35.83 42.50 -12.92
CA ASP A 806 37.27 42.65 -12.63
C ASP A 806 37.97 41.31 -12.28
N LEU A 807 37.22 40.19 -12.21
CA LEU A 807 37.75 38.85 -11.94
C LEU A 807 37.98 38.09 -13.24
N GLY A 808 39.10 37.37 -13.33
CA GLY A 808 39.38 36.46 -14.44
C GLY A 808 38.40 35.29 -14.52
N ASP A 809 38.25 34.70 -15.70
CA ASP A 809 37.44 33.49 -15.91
C ASP A 809 37.98 32.32 -15.08
N ALA A 810 37.09 31.60 -14.38
CA ALA A 810 37.42 30.51 -13.46
C ALA A 810 37.12 29.12 -14.04
N GLU A 811 37.82 28.09 -13.54
CA GLU A 811 37.54 26.69 -13.86
C GLU A 811 36.45 26.13 -12.93
N ALA A 812 35.37 25.62 -13.52
CA ALA A 812 34.25 25.07 -12.77
C ALA A 812 34.65 23.76 -12.08
N ASN A 813 34.48 23.74 -10.76
CA ASN A 813 34.70 22.58 -9.91
C ASN A 813 33.71 22.62 -8.72
N ILE A 814 33.65 21.55 -7.92
CA ILE A 814 32.68 21.46 -6.81
C ILE A 814 33.01 22.39 -5.63
N GLN A 815 34.28 22.63 -5.31
CA GLN A 815 34.68 23.50 -4.18
C GLN A 815 34.33 24.96 -4.49
N GLU A 816 34.63 25.43 -5.70
CA GLU A 816 34.23 26.75 -6.20
C GLU A 816 32.70 26.96 -6.11
N PHE A 817 31.90 25.92 -6.42
CA PHE A 817 30.45 26.00 -6.26
C PHE A 817 30.01 26.11 -4.78
N PHE A 818 30.70 25.44 -3.86
CA PHE A 818 30.47 25.65 -2.41
C PHE A 818 30.86 27.07 -1.98
N VAL A 819 31.99 27.60 -2.43
CA VAL A 819 32.43 28.99 -2.16
C VAL A 819 31.39 30.01 -2.64
N MET A 820 30.82 29.81 -3.84
CA MET A 820 29.73 30.64 -4.37
C MET A 820 28.46 30.63 -3.48
N VAL A 821 28.15 29.52 -2.80
CA VAL A 821 27.02 29.44 -1.86
C VAL A 821 27.39 29.99 -0.46
N GLN A 822 28.63 29.77 -0.01
CA GLN A 822 29.20 30.35 1.22
C GLN A 822 29.23 31.89 1.16
N ALA A 823 29.48 32.49 -0.01
CA ALA A 823 29.40 33.94 -0.19
C ALA A 823 28.02 34.53 0.22
N GLY A 824 26.94 33.75 0.08
CA GLY A 824 25.60 34.13 0.55
C GLY A 824 25.44 34.17 2.09
N LEU A 825 26.38 33.63 2.86
CA LEU A 825 26.45 33.79 4.31
C LEU A 825 26.81 35.23 4.72
N GLY A 826 27.53 35.96 3.85
CA GLY A 826 27.82 37.39 4.01
C GLY A 826 26.69 38.33 3.59
N ALA A 827 25.51 37.80 3.22
CA ALA A 827 24.40 38.61 2.72
C ALA A 827 23.77 39.50 3.81
N SER A 828 23.39 40.72 3.43
CA SER A 828 22.81 41.72 4.35
C SER A 828 21.42 41.38 4.88
N THR A 829 20.73 40.37 4.32
CA THR A 829 19.41 39.94 4.77
C THR A 829 19.49 38.59 5.50
N PRO A 830 19.01 38.48 6.76
CA PRO A 830 19.05 37.21 7.50
C PRO A 830 18.32 36.05 6.81
N HIS A 831 17.32 36.36 5.96
CA HIS A 831 16.62 35.35 5.17
C HIS A 831 17.52 34.70 4.11
N MET A 832 18.39 35.48 3.44
CA MET A 832 19.38 34.94 2.51
C MET A 832 20.44 34.10 3.23
N VAL A 833 20.92 34.55 4.40
CA VAL A 833 21.87 33.76 5.22
C VAL A 833 21.23 32.44 5.66
N SER A 834 20.00 32.49 6.18
CA SER A 834 19.17 31.33 6.54
C SER A 834 18.98 30.35 5.37
N ALA A 835 18.77 30.88 4.15
CA ALA A 835 18.66 30.11 2.92
C ALA A 835 20.01 29.46 2.52
N SER A 836 21.11 30.23 2.48
CA SER A 836 22.46 29.71 2.19
C SER A 836 22.87 28.59 3.14
N VAL A 837 22.63 28.73 4.45
CA VAL A 837 22.90 27.66 5.43
C VAL A 837 22.11 26.38 5.12
N THR A 838 20.88 26.51 4.61
CA THR A 838 20.03 25.36 4.25
C THR A 838 20.44 24.74 2.92
N ALA A 839 20.88 25.56 1.96
CA ALA A 839 21.48 25.09 0.70
C ALA A 839 22.78 24.30 0.97
N LEU A 840 23.69 24.86 1.78
CA LEU A 840 24.93 24.17 2.20
C LEU A 840 24.64 22.86 2.93
N ALA A 841 23.58 22.76 3.73
CA ALA A 841 23.17 21.51 4.36
C ALA A 841 22.79 20.42 3.34
N ARG A 842 22.01 20.76 2.30
CA ARG A 842 21.64 19.79 1.25
C ARG A 842 22.82 19.42 0.35
N LEU A 843 23.68 20.38 0.02
CA LEU A 843 24.87 20.16 -0.81
C LEU A 843 25.91 19.32 -0.07
N LEU A 844 26.18 19.60 1.21
CA LEU A 844 27.10 18.80 2.03
C LEU A 844 26.62 17.34 2.15
N PHE A 845 25.31 17.12 2.31
CA PHE A 845 24.73 15.77 2.33
C PHE A 845 24.96 15.00 1.01
N GLU A 846 25.00 15.68 -0.13
CA GLU A 846 25.17 15.06 -1.46
C GLU A 846 26.64 14.87 -1.86
N PHE A 847 27.50 15.85 -1.52
CA PHE A 847 28.85 15.98 -2.09
C PHE A 847 29.99 15.76 -1.10
N MET A 848 29.73 15.38 0.17
CA MET A 848 30.78 15.18 1.18
C MET A 848 31.92 14.27 0.72
N ASP A 849 31.64 13.22 -0.05
CA ASP A 849 32.64 12.27 -0.56
C ASP A 849 33.53 12.84 -1.70
N LYS A 850 33.28 14.08 -2.12
CA LYS A 850 34.03 14.82 -3.16
C LYS A 850 34.71 16.10 -2.65
N LEU A 851 34.62 16.39 -1.35
CA LEU A 851 35.25 17.56 -0.74
C LEU A 851 36.50 17.15 0.04
N ASP A 852 37.55 17.97 -0.03
CA ASP A 852 38.74 17.77 0.78
C ASP A 852 38.41 18.02 2.26
N GLY A 853 38.90 17.16 3.15
CA GLY A 853 38.60 17.25 4.60
C GLY A 853 38.96 18.61 5.22
N SER A 854 40.03 19.24 4.73
CA SER A 854 40.43 20.60 5.14
C SER A 854 39.43 21.68 4.73
N PHE A 855 38.84 21.58 3.54
CA PHE A 855 37.80 22.50 3.07
C PHE A 855 36.49 22.32 3.85
N VAL A 856 36.17 21.06 4.22
CA VAL A 856 35.06 20.77 5.12
C VAL A 856 35.29 21.38 6.51
N GLU A 857 36.51 21.29 7.07
CA GLU A 857 36.84 21.96 8.34
C GLU A 857 36.76 23.50 8.25
N GLU A 858 37.31 24.12 7.20
CA GLU A 858 37.20 25.58 6.96
C GLU A 858 35.72 26.04 6.85
N MET A 859 34.87 25.26 6.16
CA MET A 859 33.43 25.53 6.12
C MET A 859 32.78 25.40 7.50
N LEU A 860 33.19 24.42 8.33
CA LEU A 860 32.66 24.27 9.69
C LEU A 860 33.08 25.44 10.60
N GLU A 861 34.35 25.86 10.55
CA GLU A 861 34.86 27.05 11.25
C GLU A 861 34.08 28.31 10.83
N THR A 862 33.82 28.47 9.53
CA THR A 862 33.04 29.61 8.99
C THR A 862 31.59 29.62 9.49
N MET A 863 31.02 28.46 9.79
CA MET A 863 29.61 28.31 10.22
C MET A 863 29.40 28.44 11.73
N GLU A 864 30.42 28.19 12.56
CA GLU A 864 30.30 28.23 14.02
C GLU A 864 29.84 29.61 14.54
N PRO A 865 30.41 30.75 14.13
CA PRO A 865 29.94 32.08 14.54
C PRO A 865 28.52 32.43 14.06
N ILE A 866 28.02 31.75 13.01
CA ILE A 866 26.69 31.98 12.45
C ILE A 866 25.62 31.31 13.33
N LEU A 867 25.97 30.25 14.08
CA LEU A 867 25.09 29.64 15.06
C LEU A 867 24.69 30.64 16.16
N ASP A 868 25.59 31.52 16.60
CA ASP A 868 25.33 32.58 17.59
C ASP A 868 24.53 33.79 17.04
N SER A 869 24.02 33.70 15.81
CA SER A 869 23.22 34.76 15.20
C SER A 869 21.94 35.04 15.98
N LYS A 870 21.79 36.30 16.43
CA LYS A 870 20.59 36.82 17.13
C LYS A 870 19.29 36.71 16.31
N ASN A 871 19.36 36.33 15.03
CA ASN A 871 18.17 36.04 14.24
C ASN A 871 17.80 34.55 14.33
N ARG A 872 16.65 34.27 14.99
CA ARG A 872 16.10 32.92 15.18
C ARG A 872 15.85 32.15 13.88
N GLU A 873 15.67 32.80 12.72
CA GLU A 873 15.56 32.11 11.42
C GLU A 873 16.90 31.51 10.98
N VAL A 874 17.99 32.27 11.15
CA VAL A 874 19.36 31.85 10.85
C VAL A 874 19.78 30.74 11.81
N ALA A 875 19.65 30.95 13.12
CA ALA A 875 19.99 29.96 14.14
C ALA A 875 19.25 28.62 13.96
N ARG A 876 17.95 28.65 13.61
CA ARG A 876 17.17 27.45 13.29
C ARG A 876 17.73 26.71 12.06
N SER A 877 18.24 27.43 11.08
CA SER A 877 18.89 26.86 9.90
C SER A 877 20.26 26.26 10.23
N CYS A 878 21.05 26.93 11.09
CA CYS A 878 22.33 26.41 11.60
C CYS A 878 22.15 25.12 12.40
N LEU A 879 21.13 25.03 13.27
CA LEU A 879 20.78 23.78 13.95
C LEU A 879 20.39 22.66 12.98
N GLY A 880 19.78 22.99 11.83
CA GLY A 880 19.52 22.04 10.74
C GLY A 880 20.80 21.58 10.03
N PHE A 881 21.71 22.51 9.72
CA PHE A 881 23.03 22.21 9.15
C PHE A 881 23.85 21.31 10.07
N TYR A 882 23.97 21.65 11.36
CA TYR A 882 24.71 20.81 12.31
C TYR A 882 24.03 19.47 12.59
N LYS A 883 22.70 19.35 12.42
CA LYS A 883 22.01 18.05 12.40
C LYS A 883 22.48 17.17 11.24
N VAL A 884 22.67 17.74 10.04
CA VAL A 884 23.25 17.02 8.90
C VAL A 884 24.72 16.65 9.15
N VAL A 885 25.56 17.59 9.60
CA VAL A 885 26.97 17.35 9.97
C VAL A 885 27.11 16.18 10.95
N VAL A 886 26.32 16.18 12.03
CA VAL A 886 26.36 15.12 13.05
C VAL A 886 25.86 13.77 12.55
N ILE A 887 25.04 13.72 11.51
CA ILE A 887 24.52 12.47 10.91
C ILE A 887 25.49 11.93 9.84
N SER A 888 25.88 12.76 8.87
CA SER A 888 26.50 12.31 7.62
C SER A 888 28.04 12.32 7.64
N LEU A 889 28.68 13.40 8.12
CA LEU A 889 30.15 13.52 8.01
C LEU A 889 30.89 12.48 8.86
N PRO A 890 32.09 12.01 8.44
CA PRO A 890 32.93 11.08 9.20
C PRO A 890 33.14 11.46 10.68
N LEU A 891 33.29 10.44 11.54
CA LEU A 891 33.44 10.63 12.99
C LEU A 891 34.64 11.51 13.36
N GLU A 892 35.75 11.38 12.64
CA GLU A 892 37.02 12.03 12.94
C GLU A 892 36.95 13.56 12.73
N LEU A 893 36.38 14.00 11.61
CA LEU A 893 36.20 15.43 11.27
C LEU A 893 35.24 16.15 12.22
N VAL A 894 34.26 15.45 12.79
CA VAL A 894 33.31 16.03 13.75
C VAL A 894 33.85 15.97 15.19
N ALA A 895 34.74 15.01 15.50
CA ALA A 895 35.36 14.89 16.81
C ALA A 895 36.39 16.01 17.08
N SER A 896 37.14 16.47 16.08
CA SER A 896 38.12 17.57 16.23
C SER A 896 37.48 18.90 16.64
N ARG A 897 36.24 19.15 16.20
CA ARG A 897 35.48 20.39 16.46
C ARG A 897 34.41 20.26 17.56
N LEU A 898 34.36 19.11 18.23
CA LEU A 898 33.31 18.76 19.20
C LEU A 898 33.23 19.75 20.38
N GLU A 899 34.37 20.29 20.82
CA GLU A 899 34.44 21.26 21.91
C GLU A 899 33.77 22.60 21.55
N SER A 900 34.15 23.17 20.39
CA SER A 900 33.61 24.44 19.91
C SER A 900 32.12 24.32 19.58
N LEU A 901 31.73 23.26 18.85
CA LEU A 901 30.34 23.03 18.48
C LEU A 901 29.43 22.87 19.73
N VAL A 902 29.89 22.14 20.76
CA VAL A 902 29.10 22.02 22.00
C VAL A 902 28.97 23.37 22.70
N ALA A 903 30.04 24.18 22.79
CA ALA A 903 29.99 25.49 23.43
C ALA A 903 28.92 26.42 22.80
N HIS A 904 28.93 26.57 21.48
CA HIS A 904 27.94 27.37 20.74
C HIS A 904 26.51 26.79 20.86
N LEU A 905 26.34 25.46 20.80
CA LEU A 905 25.04 24.81 21.00
C LEU A 905 24.45 25.06 22.39
N MET A 906 25.28 25.16 23.43
CA MET A 906 24.77 25.40 24.79
C MET A 906 24.22 26.82 24.97
N GLY A 907 24.65 27.82 24.21
CA GLY A 907 24.06 29.17 24.22
C GLY A 907 22.55 29.14 23.95
N TRP A 908 22.14 28.36 22.95
CA TRP A 908 20.73 28.13 22.60
C TRP A 908 19.96 27.23 23.58
N SER A 909 20.65 26.51 24.46
CA SER A 909 19.99 25.74 25.52
C SER A 909 19.43 26.61 26.65
N HIS A 910 19.84 27.89 26.74
CA HIS A 910 19.38 28.84 27.75
C HIS A 910 18.19 29.69 27.29
N GLU A 911 18.06 29.99 26.00
CA GLU A 911 17.02 30.88 25.43
C GLU A 911 15.59 30.45 25.81
N HIS A 912 14.67 31.40 26.00
CA HIS A 912 13.30 31.10 26.45
C HIS A 912 12.41 30.34 25.42
N SER A 913 12.90 30.06 24.20
CA SER A 913 12.14 29.32 23.19
C SER A 913 12.18 27.81 23.43
N ARG A 914 11.02 27.20 23.71
CA ARG A 914 10.88 25.75 23.91
C ARG A 914 11.37 24.93 22.70
N ASP A 915 11.06 25.38 21.48
CA ASP A 915 11.41 24.75 20.21
C ASP A 915 12.92 24.82 19.84
N PHE A 916 13.71 25.70 20.46
CA PHE A 916 15.18 25.66 20.34
C PHE A 916 15.78 24.72 21.38
N LYS A 917 15.29 24.78 22.62
CA LYS A 917 15.65 23.84 23.69
C LYS A 917 15.37 22.37 23.31
N SER A 918 14.26 22.07 22.63
CA SER A 918 13.98 20.72 22.12
C SER A 918 14.96 20.31 21.01
N LYS A 919 15.25 21.18 20.04
CA LYS A 919 16.11 20.87 18.89
C LYS A 919 17.59 20.76 19.28
N VAL A 920 18.10 21.60 20.19
CA VAL A 920 19.43 21.44 20.80
C VAL A 920 19.54 20.13 21.59
N LYS A 921 18.56 19.81 22.44
CA LYS A 921 18.49 18.52 23.15
C LYS A 921 18.50 17.34 22.17
N HIS A 922 17.73 17.38 21.09
CA HIS A 922 17.67 16.31 20.10
C HIS A 922 18.97 16.16 19.30
N LEU A 923 19.70 17.25 19.04
CA LEU A 923 21.03 17.20 18.42
C LEU A 923 22.04 16.55 19.37
N ILE A 924 22.08 16.98 20.64
CA ILE A 924 22.94 16.37 21.68
C ILE A 924 22.55 14.90 21.91
N GLU A 925 21.27 14.52 21.83
CA GLU A 925 20.86 13.11 21.85
C GLU A 925 21.45 12.29 20.70
N ARG A 926 21.59 12.86 19.48
CA ARG A 926 22.26 12.19 18.35
C ARG A 926 23.77 12.12 18.57
N MET A 927 24.40 13.20 19.03
CA MET A 927 25.83 13.25 19.35
C MET A 927 26.21 12.21 20.41
N VAL A 928 25.44 12.09 21.51
CA VAL A 928 25.64 11.08 22.56
C VAL A 928 25.48 9.65 22.07
N ARG A 929 24.62 9.39 21.06
CA ARG A 929 24.50 8.08 20.42
C ARG A 929 25.67 7.75 19.49
N ARG A 930 26.37 8.78 18.96
CA ARG A 930 27.41 8.65 17.93
C ARG A 930 28.84 8.68 18.48
N PHE A 931 29.13 9.61 19.40
CA PHE A 931 30.44 9.80 20.04
C PHE A 931 30.51 9.22 21.47
N GLY A 932 29.39 8.72 21.98
CA GLY A 932 29.25 8.23 23.35
C GLY A 932 28.94 9.33 24.36
N PHE A 933 28.61 8.93 25.59
CA PHE A 933 28.30 9.85 26.68
C PHE A 933 29.57 10.56 27.19
N ASP A 934 30.64 9.79 27.37
CA ASP A 934 31.84 10.20 28.12
C ASP A 934 32.78 11.14 27.35
N GLN A 935 32.59 11.32 26.03
CA GLN A 935 33.21 12.41 25.26
C GLN A 935 32.38 13.69 25.41
N ILE A 936 31.07 13.62 25.15
CA ILE A 936 30.15 14.77 25.20
C ILE A 936 30.12 15.40 26.61
N GLU A 937 30.22 14.61 27.68
CA GLU A 937 30.27 15.12 29.06
C GLU A 937 31.50 15.99 29.37
N ARG A 938 32.62 15.82 28.64
CA ARG A 938 33.85 16.61 28.84
C ARG A 938 33.71 18.05 28.35
N HIS A 939 32.95 18.25 27.27
CA HIS A 939 32.82 19.53 26.58
C HIS A 939 31.56 20.31 26.98
N ILE A 940 30.65 19.72 27.76
CA ILE A 940 29.46 20.43 28.28
C ILE A 940 29.79 21.22 29.55
N PRO A 941 29.51 22.55 29.59
CA PRO A 941 29.66 23.39 30.78
C PRO A 941 28.91 22.85 32.01
N GLU A 942 29.48 23.08 33.19
CA GLU A 942 28.99 22.52 34.47
C GLU A 942 27.50 22.81 34.76
N ALA A 943 27.01 23.99 34.36
CA ALA A 943 25.61 24.39 34.51
C ALA A 943 24.63 23.41 33.83
N ASP A 944 25.03 22.85 32.68
CA ASP A 944 24.15 22.16 31.74
C ASP A 944 24.30 20.64 31.74
N LYS A 945 25.19 20.09 32.57
CA LYS A 945 25.30 18.63 32.84
C LYS A 945 23.96 18.00 33.27
N LYS A 946 23.01 18.81 33.77
CA LYS A 946 21.60 18.43 34.00
C LYS A 946 20.87 17.97 32.72
N LEU A 947 21.10 18.63 31.58
CA LEU A 947 20.51 18.26 30.27
C LEU A 947 20.99 16.86 29.87
N LEU A 948 22.30 16.65 29.91
CA LEU A 948 22.94 15.37 29.55
C LEU A 948 22.46 14.23 30.47
N THR A 949 22.32 14.51 31.77
CA THR A 949 21.73 13.58 32.76
C THR A 949 20.28 13.19 32.42
N ASN A 950 19.48 14.13 31.92
CA ASN A 950 18.09 13.87 31.52
C ASN A 950 18.02 13.10 30.18
N ILE A 951 18.93 13.38 29.24
CA ILE A 951 19.13 12.60 28.02
C ILE A 951 19.42 11.14 28.36
N ARG A 952 20.38 10.87 29.24
CA ARG A 952 20.74 9.51 29.68
C ARG A 952 19.55 8.75 30.28
N LYS A 953 18.81 9.36 31.22
CA LYS A 953 17.57 8.79 31.78
C LYS A 953 16.51 8.50 30.71
N THR A 954 16.41 9.35 29.69
CA THR A 954 15.46 9.17 28.57
C THR A 954 15.87 8.02 27.66
N GLN A 955 17.16 7.89 27.34
CA GLN A 955 17.69 6.77 26.57
C GLN A 955 17.59 5.44 27.34
N GLU A 956 17.85 5.44 28.65
CA GLU A 956 17.67 4.25 29.51
C GLU A 956 16.19 3.81 29.59
N ARG A 957 15.24 4.76 29.65
CA ARG A 957 13.80 4.48 29.54
C ARG A 957 13.44 3.92 28.16
N ARG A 958 13.87 4.55 27.06
CA ARG A 958 13.61 4.06 25.69
C ARG A 958 14.24 2.68 25.43
N LYS A 959 15.45 2.40 25.94
CA LYS A 959 16.07 1.05 25.93
C LYS A 959 15.31 0.03 26.79
N ARG A 960 14.51 0.46 27.76
CA ARG A 960 13.67 -0.42 28.60
C ARG A 960 12.31 -0.72 27.97
N ASN A 961 11.69 0.24 27.29
CA ASN A 961 10.45 0.02 26.52
C ASN A 961 10.71 -0.74 25.22
N LYS A 962 11.82 -0.50 24.50
CA LYS A 962 12.10 -1.27 23.28
C LYS A 962 12.24 -2.78 23.54
N ARG A 963 12.58 -3.18 24.77
CA ARG A 963 12.59 -4.58 25.25
C ARG A 963 11.20 -5.18 25.54
N THR A 964 10.10 -4.41 25.43
CA THR A 964 8.72 -4.93 25.44
C THR A 964 8.08 -4.94 24.06
N ASP A 965 8.61 -4.17 23.11
CA ASP A 965 7.94 -3.89 21.83
C ASP A 965 8.55 -4.69 20.65
N GLU A 966 9.60 -5.49 20.89
CA GLU A 966 10.21 -6.45 19.94
C GLU A 966 9.33 -7.71 19.69
N ALA A 967 8.02 -7.50 19.57
CA ALA A 967 7.00 -8.54 19.39
C ALA A 967 5.99 -8.25 18.25
N ASP A 968 6.01 -7.07 17.63
CA ASP A 968 5.15 -6.75 16.48
C ASP A 968 5.95 -6.13 15.32
N GLY A 969 5.87 -6.76 14.14
CA GLY A 969 6.80 -6.58 13.03
C GLY A 969 6.32 -5.58 11.98
N THR A 970 6.28 -4.29 12.33
CA THR A 970 5.86 -3.24 11.39
C THR A 970 7.02 -2.74 10.51
N THR A 971 6.99 -3.10 9.22
CA THR A 971 7.89 -2.53 8.22
C THR A 971 7.58 -1.05 7.98
N ARG A 972 8.58 -0.17 8.18
CA ARG A 972 8.47 1.24 7.79
C ARG A 972 8.44 1.38 6.27
N ARG A 973 7.60 2.28 5.77
CA ARG A 973 7.49 2.59 4.34
C ARG A 973 8.61 3.55 3.94
N THR A 974 9.64 3.05 3.27
CA THR A 974 10.63 3.89 2.58
C THR A 974 10.02 4.46 1.31
N GLY A 975 9.85 5.78 1.25
CA GLY A 975 9.24 6.48 0.11
C GLY A 975 9.30 8.01 0.17
N GLY A 976 10.14 8.57 1.04
CA GLY A 976 10.52 10.00 1.06
C GLY A 976 11.97 10.18 0.61
N ASP A 977 12.39 11.44 0.42
CA ASP A 977 13.81 11.77 0.26
C ASP A 977 14.54 11.52 1.59
N ALA A 978 15.69 10.83 1.55
CA ALA A 978 16.49 10.54 2.74
C ALA A 978 16.98 11.82 3.45
N PHE A 979 17.18 12.92 2.72
CA PHE A 979 17.49 14.22 3.32
C PHE A 979 16.26 14.81 4.05
N GLU A 980 15.06 14.67 3.48
CA GLU A 980 13.83 15.15 4.10
C GLU A 980 13.43 14.28 5.30
N ASP A 981 13.53 12.95 5.23
CA ASP A 981 13.38 12.04 6.38
C ASP A 981 14.36 12.44 7.50
N ALA A 982 15.64 12.64 7.18
CA ALA A 982 16.65 13.09 8.15
C ALA A 982 16.30 14.46 8.77
N MET A 983 15.65 15.35 8.03
CA MET A 983 15.22 16.66 8.51
C MET A 983 13.92 16.60 9.34
N GLN A 984 12.92 15.82 8.94
CA GLN A 984 11.60 15.72 9.57
C GLN A 984 11.56 14.86 10.85
N GLU A 985 12.47 13.88 11.02
CA GLU A 985 12.51 12.93 12.17
C GLU A 985 12.62 13.56 13.58
N SER A 986 12.68 14.89 13.70
CA SER A 986 12.65 15.61 14.98
C SER A 986 11.27 16.14 15.39
N ASP A 987 10.35 16.35 14.45
CA ASP A 987 9.13 17.13 14.71
C ASP A 987 7.94 16.22 15.05
N GLU A 988 7.93 14.95 14.61
CA GLU A 988 7.00 13.91 15.11
C GLU A 988 7.20 13.57 16.60
N SER A 989 8.29 14.03 17.24
CA SER A 989 8.63 13.72 18.64
C SER A 989 8.05 14.70 19.68
N GLU A 990 7.32 15.74 19.28
CA GLU A 990 6.86 16.77 20.23
C GLU A 990 5.68 16.32 21.13
N SER A 991 4.97 15.25 20.77
CA SER A 991 3.80 14.74 21.51
C SER A 991 4.10 14.05 22.86
N ASP A 992 5.39 13.86 23.19
CA ASP A 992 5.88 13.06 24.32
C ASP A 992 6.55 13.94 25.42
N VAL A 993 6.35 15.29 25.37
CA VAL A 993 7.13 16.28 26.14
C VAL A 993 6.29 17.36 26.84
N GLU A 994 5.10 17.02 27.38
CA GLU A 994 4.31 17.90 28.27
C GLU A 994 4.08 17.31 29.68
N GLU A 995 5.13 17.33 30.52
CA GLU A 995 5.06 17.43 32.00
C GLU A 995 6.42 18.01 32.48
N GLU A 996 6.44 18.78 33.59
CA GLU A 996 7.61 19.43 34.24
C GLU A 996 8.20 20.74 33.62
N GLN A 997 7.49 21.89 33.74
CA GLN A 997 8.17 23.17 34.07
C GLN A 997 7.29 24.28 34.69
N GLU A 998 6.73 24.05 35.89
CA GLU A 998 6.41 25.10 36.88
C GLU A 998 6.01 24.44 38.21
N GLU A 999 6.95 24.26 39.15
CA GLU A 999 6.66 24.03 40.59
C GLU A 999 7.94 24.11 41.47
N GLU A 1000 8.32 25.34 41.83
CA GLU A 1000 8.72 25.64 43.20
C GLU A 1000 7.63 26.59 43.73
N THR A 1001 7.11 26.48 44.95
CA THR A 1001 7.78 26.11 46.20
C THR A 1001 7.94 24.61 46.49
N SER A 1002 9.17 24.25 46.83
CA SER A 1002 9.65 23.05 47.54
C SER A 1002 8.64 22.28 48.42
N THR A 1003 8.63 20.94 48.50
CA THR A 1003 9.47 19.90 47.84
C THR A 1003 8.84 18.49 47.99
N ASN A 1004 9.40 17.48 47.29
CA ASN A 1004 9.28 16.03 47.55
C ASN A 1004 8.01 15.27 47.11
N ARG A 1005 7.83 15.22 45.79
CA ARG A 1005 7.85 13.96 45.00
C ARG A 1005 7.58 12.62 45.74
N ARG A 1006 6.58 11.86 45.26
CA ARG A 1006 6.79 10.53 44.61
C ARG A 1006 5.53 9.97 43.93
N LYS A 1007 5.45 10.13 42.60
CA LYS A 1007 4.48 9.43 41.70
C LYS A 1007 5.00 8.00 41.48
N GLY A 1008 4.35 6.98 42.06
CA GLY A 1008 4.81 5.58 42.03
C GLY A 1008 4.05 4.70 41.04
N ARG A 1009 4.63 4.42 39.87
CA ARG A 1009 3.98 3.68 38.76
C ARG A 1009 4.21 2.16 38.88
N GLY A 1010 3.31 1.44 39.58
CA GLY A 1010 3.03 0.01 39.32
C GLY A 1010 2.08 -0.10 38.13
N ARG A 1011 2.21 -1.03 37.17
CA ARG A 1011 2.28 -2.51 37.24
C ARG A 1011 0.95 -3.11 37.71
N GLU A 1012 0.48 -4.12 36.96
CA GLU A 1012 -0.87 -4.69 37.01
C GLU A 1012 -1.43 -4.92 38.41
N ASP A 1013 -2.67 -4.48 38.64
CA ASP A 1013 -3.47 -4.92 39.78
C ASP A 1013 -4.82 -5.48 39.29
N ARG A 1014 -5.02 -6.78 39.48
CA ARG A 1014 -6.20 -7.54 39.01
C ARG A 1014 -7.33 -7.50 40.04
N ASN A 1015 -7.80 -6.31 40.42
CA ASN A 1015 -9.13 -6.12 41.02
C ASN A 1015 -9.55 -4.65 41.06
N GLN A 1016 -10.27 -4.19 40.03
CA GLN A 1016 -11.08 -2.97 40.10
C GLN A 1016 -12.55 -3.33 39.94
N LYS A 1017 -13.34 -3.08 40.98
CA LYS A 1017 -14.80 -3.18 40.94
C LYS A 1017 -15.38 -1.85 40.46
N PHE A 1018 -16.39 -1.89 39.61
CA PHE A 1018 -17.01 -0.71 39.02
C PHE A 1018 -18.23 -0.29 39.83
N ILE A 1019 -18.27 0.97 40.27
CA ILE A 1019 -19.42 1.61 40.89
C ILE A 1019 -20.22 2.30 39.78
N GLN A 1020 -21.53 2.11 39.76
CA GLN A 1020 -22.40 2.66 38.72
C GLN A 1020 -22.91 4.06 39.11
N ASN A 1021 -22.25 5.11 38.62
CA ASN A 1021 -22.65 6.49 38.90
C ASN A 1021 -24.08 6.80 38.40
N THR A 1022 -24.88 7.37 39.30
CA THR A 1022 -26.15 8.06 39.03
C THR A 1022 -26.20 9.36 39.84
N ASP A 1023 -26.91 10.39 39.37
CA ASP A 1023 -26.80 11.79 39.82
C ASP A 1023 -27.46 12.13 41.18
N GLU A 1024 -27.43 11.21 42.16
CA GLU A 1024 -27.81 11.50 43.56
C GLU A 1024 -26.66 11.12 44.53
N PRO A 1025 -26.43 11.90 45.60
CA PRO A 1025 -25.33 11.65 46.54
C PRO A 1025 -25.58 10.39 47.38
N MET A 1026 -24.60 9.48 47.35
CA MET A 1026 -24.69 8.13 47.93
C MET A 1026 -24.49 8.12 49.45
N ASP A 1027 -25.47 7.61 50.20
CA ASP A 1027 -25.30 7.23 51.62
C ASP A 1027 -24.63 5.84 51.72
N LEU A 1028 -23.62 5.74 52.57
CA LEU A 1028 -22.75 4.57 52.69
C LEU A 1028 -23.12 3.65 53.87
N LEU A 1029 -24.19 3.96 54.62
CA LEU A 1029 -24.63 3.18 55.77
C LEU A 1029 -25.79 2.21 55.49
N ASP A 1030 -26.50 2.34 54.36
CA ASP A 1030 -27.59 1.43 54.02
C ASP A 1030 -27.11 0.14 53.32
N ARG A 1031 -27.81 -0.98 53.60
CA ARG A 1031 -27.47 -2.31 53.08
C ARG A 1031 -27.69 -2.46 51.57
N SER A 1032 -28.39 -1.53 50.93
CA SER A 1032 -28.60 -1.53 49.46
C SER A 1032 -27.33 -1.18 48.66
N ALA A 1033 -26.40 -0.41 49.22
CA ALA A 1033 -25.22 0.10 48.51
C ALA A 1033 -24.31 -1.00 47.92
N MET A 1034 -24.24 -2.17 48.57
CA MET A 1034 -23.48 -3.33 48.09
C MET A 1034 -24.00 -3.93 46.78
N ALA A 1035 -25.26 -3.66 46.38
CA ALA A 1035 -25.87 -4.24 45.19
C ALA A 1035 -25.47 -3.52 43.88
N GLN A 1036 -24.87 -2.33 43.94
CA GLN A 1036 -24.50 -1.51 42.77
C GLN A 1036 -23.02 -1.63 42.36
N VAL A 1037 -22.30 -2.64 42.89
CA VAL A 1037 -20.86 -2.83 42.70
C VAL A 1037 -20.59 -4.07 41.84
N SER A 1038 -20.36 -3.87 40.53
CA SER A 1038 -20.12 -4.95 39.56
C SER A 1038 -18.63 -5.28 39.38
N SER A 1039 -18.32 -6.55 39.13
CA SER A 1039 -16.97 -7.02 38.76
C SER A 1039 -16.70 -7.00 37.24
N THR A 1040 -17.71 -6.76 36.41
CA THR A 1040 -17.60 -6.70 34.94
C THR A 1040 -18.10 -5.35 34.39
N ASN A 1041 -17.31 -4.76 33.49
CA ASN A 1041 -17.55 -3.43 32.92
C ASN A 1041 -18.67 -3.47 31.87
N PRO A 1042 -19.86 -2.85 32.11
CA PRO A 1042 -21.03 -2.99 31.25
C PRO A 1042 -20.93 -2.21 29.92
N ASN A 1043 -19.94 -1.33 29.75
CA ASN A 1043 -19.82 -0.49 28.55
C ASN A 1043 -18.95 -1.08 27.42
N ALA A 1044 -18.33 -2.25 27.63
CA ALA A 1044 -17.42 -2.85 26.66
C ALA A 1044 -18.10 -3.31 25.35
N MET A 1045 -19.38 -3.71 25.40
CA MET A 1045 -20.06 -4.47 24.34
C MET A 1045 -20.75 -3.61 23.26
N ARG A 1046 -20.46 -2.30 23.17
CA ARG A 1046 -21.16 -1.38 22.24
C ARG A 1046 -20.29 -0.61 21.26
N ARG A 1047 -19.02 -0.99 21.08
CA ARG A 1047 -18.12 -0.38 20.07
C ARG A 1047 -17.24 -1.42 19.35
N GLN A 1048 -17.79 -2.07 18.33
CA GLN A 1048 -17.01 -2.55 17.18
C GLN A 1048 -17.61 -2.00 15.88
N LYS A 1049 -16.81 -1.17 15.21
CA LYS A 1049 -16.92 -0.82 13.78
C LYS A 1049 -15.48 -0.76 13.24
N PRO A 1050 -15.23 -1.04 11.94
CA PRO A 1050 -13.88 -0.97 11.36
C PRO A 1050 -13.24 0.42 11.47
N LEU A 1051 -11.91 0.47 11.41
CA LEU A 1051 -11.12 1.68 11.64
C LEU A 1051 -11.35 2.73 10.53
N PRO A 1052 -11.57 4.01 10.87
CA PRO A 1052 -11.32 5.12 9.97
C PRO A 1052 -9.83 5.48 9.96
N SER A 1053 -9.29 5.83 8.79
CA SER A 1053 -7.92 6.35 8.67
C SER A 1053 -7.83 7.80 9.18
N ALA A 1054 -6.66 8.17 9.71
CA ALA A 1054 -6.42 9.53 10.20
C ALA A 1054 -6.37 10.53 9.04
N ARG A 1055 -7.42 11.36 8.92
CA ARG A 1055 -7.39 12.64 8.20
C ARG A 1055 -7.89 13.73 9.16
N SER A 1056 -7.09 14.76 9.34
CA SER A 1056 -7.48 15.97 10.06
C SER A 1056 -8.57 16.71 9.27
N ASN A 1057 -9.63 17.16 9.95
CA ASN A 1057 -10.79 17.79 9.30
C ASN A 1057 -10.55 19.28 8.98
N TYR A 1058 -9.51 19.57 8.21
CA TYR A 1058 -9.32 20.86 7.54
C TYR A 1058 -9.21 20.63 6.04
N LYS A 1059 -9.91 21.43 5.23
CA LYS A 1059 -9.76 21.37 3.77
C LYS A 1059 -8.49 22.10 3.35
N THR A 1060 -7.68 21.42 2.56
CA THR A 1060 -6.53 21.97 1.84
C THR A 1060 -6.89 22.11 0.36
N ASP A 1061 -6.43 23.18 -0.28
CA ASP A 1061 -6.56 23.39 -1.73
C ASP A 1061 -5.47 22.63 -2.52
N GLU A 1062 -5.57 22.56 -3.85
CA GLU A 1062 -4.61 21.85 -4.73
C GLU A 1062 -3.17 22.38 -4.62
N ASP A 1063 -3.01 23.68 -4.34
CA ASP A 1063 -1.71 24.35 -4.08
C ASP A 1063 -1.29 24.26 -2.58
N GLY A 1064 -1.95 23.44 -1.75
CA GLY A 1064 -1.47 23.04 -0.41
C GLY A 1064 -1.82 23.97 0.75
N LYS A 1065 -2.73 24.93 0.57
CA LYS A 1065 -3.11 25.91 1.61
C LYS A 1065 -4.37 25.51 2.38
N TYR A 1066 -4.35 25.61 3.71
CA TYR A 1066 -5.51 25.35 4.57
C TYR A 1066 -6.59 26.43 4.46
N ILE A 1067 -7.86 26.00 4.38
CA ILE A 1067 -9.04 26.87 4.28
C ILE A 1067 -9.72 27.00 5.64
N PHE A 1068 -9.76 28.23 6.18
CA PHE A 1068 -10.52 28.58 7.39
C PHE A 1068 -11.69 29.49 6.99
N ASN A 1069 -12.92 28.96 7.02
CA ASN A 1069 -14.11 29.76 6.73
C ASN A 1069 -14.50 30.64 7.93
N GLY A 1070 -14.77 31.92 7.66
CA GLY A 1070 -15.47 32.81 8.58
C GLY A 1070 -16.93 32.42 8.82
N LYS A 1071 -17.58 33.06 9.78
CA LYS A 1071 -18.91 32.71 10.31
C LYS A 1071 -20.09 33.15 9.40
N GLU A 1072 -21.24 32.52 9.68
CA GLU A 1072 -22.63 32.91 9.35
C GLU A 1072 -22.99 32.90 7.84
N ASN A 1073 -23.87 32.01 7.36
CA ASN A 1073 -25.22 31.73 7.86
C ASN A 1073 -25.64 30.24 7.75
N ASP A 1074 -26.59 29.83 8.59
CA ASP A 1074 -27.28 28.54 8.51
C ASP A 1074 -28.51 28.61 7.59
N GLU A 1075 -28.53 27.81 6.52
CA GLU A 1075 -29.75 27.40 5.81
C GLU A 1075 -29.74 25.88 5.56
N GLU A 1076 -30.93 25.30 5.43
CA GLU A 1076 -31.19 23.88 5.68
C GLU A 1076 -30.48 22.92 4.70
N ARG A 1077 -29.74 21.93 5.24
CA ARG A 1077 -29.35 20.72 4.52
C ARG A 1077 -30.05 19.50 5.11
N GLY A 1078 -31.11 19.06 4.44
CA GLY A 1078 -31.78 17.79 4.75
C GLY A 1078 -30.85 16.60 4.51
N ASP A 1079 -30.78 15.69 5.48
CA ASP A 1079 -29.97 14.47 5.41
C ASP A 1079 -30.59 13.46 4.43
N VAL A 1080 -29.79 12.93 3.50
CA VAL A 1080 -30.22 12.00 2.45
C VAL A 1080 -29.45 10.69 2.59
N PRO A 1081 -30.11 9.57 2.95
CA PRO A 1081 -29.43 8.30 3.18
C PRO A 1081 -28.73 7.76 1.92
N MET A 1082 -27.41 7.73 1.96
CA MET A 1082 -26.58 6.99 0.99
C MET A 1082 -26.81 5.47 1.15
N GLY A 1083 -26.94 4.75 0.03
CA GLY A 1083 -26.96 3.28 0.02
C GLY A 1083 -28.29 2.61 -0.34
N GLY A 1084 -29.16 3.24 -1.14
CA GLY A 1084 -30.35 2.57 -1.69
C GLY A 1084 -30.72 3.08 -3.08
N SER A 1085 -30.96 2.19 -4.04
CA SER A 1085 -31.57 2.57 -5.33
C SER A 1085 -33.03 2.97 -5.07
N GLY A 1086 -33.32 4.28 -5.16
CA GLY A 1086 -34.61 4.84 -4.76
C GLY A 1086 -35.81 4.17 -5.44
N MET A 1087 -35.68 3.85 -6.73
CA MET A 1087 -36.70 3.11 -7.49
C MET A 1087 -36.93 1.70 -6.93
N GLY A 1088 -35.85 0.99 -6.57
CA GLY A 1088 -35.94 -0.37 -6.01
C GLY A 1088 -36.60 -0.37 -4.62
N ALA A 1089 -36.19 0.54 -3.73
CA ALA A 1089 -36.77 0.65 -2.39
C ALA A 1089 -38.25 1.11 -2.44
N MET A 1090 -38.59 2.05 -3.33
CA MET A 1090 -39.96 2.49 -3.58
C MET A 1090 -40.84 1.34 -4.12
N MET A 1091 -40.28 0.48 -4.98
CA MET A 1091 -40.99 -0.65 -5.58
C MET A 1091 -41.17 -1.83 -4.61
N GLU A 1092 -40.15 -2.20 -3.83
CA GLU A 1092 -40.26 -3.16 -2.72
C GLU A 1092 -41.32 -2.67 -1.70
N ALA A 1093 -41.36 -1.37 -1.38
CA ALA A 1093 -42.39 -0.78 -0.51
C ALA A 1093 -43.80 -0.78 -1.14
N ARG A 1094 -43.92 -0.57 -2.45
CA ARG A 1094 -45.19 -0.54 -3.20
C ARG A 1094 -45.84 -1.93 -3.29
N GLN A 1095 -45.05 -3.00 -3.33
CA GLN A 1095 -45.56 -4.39 -3.31
C GLN A 1095 -46.12 -4.81 -1.92
N GLY A 1096 -45.64 -4.22 -0.82
CA GLY A 1096 -46.15 -4.48 0.54
C GLY A 1096 -47.55 -3.89 0.84
N MET A 1097 -48.18 -3.20 -0.11
CA MET A 1097 -49.19 -2.18 0.17
C MET A 1097 -50.66 -2.65 0.03
N LYS A 1098 -51.14 -3.53 0.93
CA LYS A 1098 -52.55 -3.97 0.92
C LYS A 1098 -53.52 -2.88 1.41
N LYS A 1099 -54.33 -2.33 0.50
CA LYS A 1099 -55.51 -1.49 0.82
C LYS A 1099 -56.65 -2.32 1.40
N ASN A 1100 -57.41 -1.75 2.34
CA ASN A 1100 -58.72 -2.27 2.74
C ASN A 1100 -59.85 -1.64 1.88
N SER A 1101 -61.07 -2.18 1.98
CA SER A 1101 -62.21 -1.79 1.11
C SER A 1101 -62.72 -0.35 1.27
N LYS A 1102 -62.11 0.45 2.16
CA LYS A 1102 -62.37 1.91 2.28
C LYS A 1102 -61.17 2.76 1.85
N GLY A 1103 -60.29 2.20 1.01
CA GLY A 1103 -59.25 2.94 0.26
C GLY A 1103 -58.06 3.45 1.06
N ARG A 1104 -58.13 3.48 2.39
CA ARG A 1104 -57.02 3.93 3.25
C ARG A 1104 -55.92 2.86 3.35
N VAL A 1105 -54.70 3.31 3.09
CA VAL A 1105 -53.46 2.55 3.23
C VAL A 1105 -53.04 2.50 4.71
N LYS A 1106 -52.48 1.38 5.17
CA LYS A 1106 -51.96 1.22 6.54
C LYS A 1106 -50.55 0.65 6.49
N PHE A 1107 -49.56 1.44 6.89
CA PHE A 1107 -48.18 0.98 7.05
C PHE A 1107 -48.05 0.13 8.32
N SER A 1108 -47.56 -1.11 8.20
CA SER A 1108 -47.39 -2.04 9.33
C SER A 1108 -46.04 -1.84 10.01
N ASN A 1109 -45.92 -0.76 10.80
CA ASN A 1109 -44.70 -0.46 11.54
C ASN A 1109 -44.60 -1.36 12.79
N LYS A 1110 -44.17 -2.61 12.62
CA LYS A 1110 -43.92 -3.56 13.70
C LYS A 1110 -42.50 -4.10 13.58
N ARG A 1111 -41.55 -3.44 14.25
CA ARG A 1111 -40.22 -4.02 14.49
C ARG A 1111 -40.42 -5.24 15.39
N ALA A 1112 -40.02 -6.41 14.91
CA ALA A 1112 -39.81 -7.55 15.79
C ALA A 1112 -38.65 -7.23 16.75
N ARG A 1113 -38.66 -7.88 17.91
CA ARG A 1113 -37.63 -7.84 18.93
C ARG A 1113 -37.27 -9.29 19.17
N ASP A 1114 -35.98 -9.61 19.09
CA ASP A 1114 -35.51 -10.96 19.35
C ASP A 1114 -35.60 -11.27 20.85
N ASP A 1115 -36.04 -12.49 21.15
CA ASP A 1115 -35.84 -13.19 22.43
C ASP A 1115 -35.34 -14.59 22.04
N GLU A 1116 -34.11 -14.93 22.40
CA GLU A 1116 -33.53 -16.27 22.18
C GLU A 1116 -33.74 -17.14 23.42
N ALA A 1117 -34.19 -18.38 23.22
CA ALA A 1117 -34.05 -19.48 24.17
C ALA A 1117 -34.15 -20.82 23.44
N GLU A 1118 -33.10 -21.64 23.54
CA GLU A 1118 -33.18 -23.10 23.36
C GLU A 1118 -33.98 -23.67 24.56
N ASP A 1119 -34.67 -24.81 24.49
CA ASP A 1119 -34.09 -26.14 24.27
C ASP A 1119 -35.16 -27.22 23.93
N HIS A 1120 -34.81 -28.50 24.12
CA HIS A 1120 -35.39 -29.72 23.55
C HIS A 1120 -36.70 -30.32 24.17
N GLU A 1121 -37.24 -31.28 23.39
CA GLU A 1121 -38.00 -32.50 23.77
C GLU A 1121 -39.54 -32.52 24.07
N MET A 1122 -40.26 -33.06 23.07
CA MET A 1122 -41.24 -34.19 23.13
C MET A 1122 -42.61 -34.03 23.84
N PRO A 1123 -43.62 -34.90 23.53
CA PRO A 1123 -45.04 -34.55 23.69
C PRO A 1123 -45.81 -35.29 24.81
N ASP A 1124 -47.00 -34.72 25.12
CA ASP A 1124 -48.22 -35.31 25.68
C ASP A 1124 -48.21 -36.16 26.97
N VAL A 1125 -48.98 -35.73 27.97
CA VAL A 1125 -50.01 -36.52 28.69
C VAL A 1125 -50.94 -35.58 29.49
N GLU A 1126 -52.14 -36.08 29.86
CA GLU A 1126 -53.28 -35.32 30.39
C GLU A 1126 -53.24 -34.99 31.92
N GLU A 1127 -54.36 -34.44 32.41
CA GLU A 1127 -54.89 -34.46 33.80
C GLU A 1127 -54.75 -33.20 34.71
N LYS A 1128 -55.84 -32.40 34.71
CA LYS A 1128 -56.66 -32.04 35.90
C LYS A 1128 -56.10 -31.19 37.07
N ARG A 1129 -56.83 -30.08 37.28
CA ARG A 1129 -57.48 -29.56 38.53
C ARG A 1129 -56.80 -28.50 39.43
N GLN A 1130 -57.60 -27.43 39.63
CA GLN A 1130 -57.83 -26.66 40.88
C GLN A 1130 -56.70 -25.67 41.30
N ARG A 1131 -56.96 -24.41 41.74
CA ARG A 1131 -57.85 -23.83 42.79
C ARG A 1131 -57.42 -24.23 44.21
N THR A 1132 -57.25 -23.35 45.21
CA THR A 1132 -57.37 -21.87 45.34
C THR A 1132 -56.23 -21.33 46.28
N ASP A 1133 -56.11 -20.09 46.81
CA ASP A 1133 -56.93 -18.85 46.81
C ASP A 1133 -56.09 -17.56 47.09
N ARG A 1134 -56.81 -16.45 47.34
CA ARG A 1134 -56.46 -15.15 47.97
C ARG A 1134 -56.21 -15.27 49.51
N PRO A 1135 -55.87 -14.21 50.30
CA PRO A 1135 -56.15 -12.76 50.13
C PRO A 1135 -54.96 -11.82 50.52
N MET A 1136 -55.04 -10.50 50.82
CA MET A 1136 -56.16 -9.55 51.04
C MET A 1136 -55.79 -8.07 50.67
N ARG A 1137 -56.41 -7.09 51.38
CA ARG A 1137 -56.36 -5.60 51.34
C ARG A 1137 -57.17 -5.13 52.60
N PRO A 1138 -57.56 -3.85 52.87
CA PRO A 1138 -57.17 -2.50 52.38
C PRO A 1138 -57.04 -1.44 53.54
N LYS A 1139 -57.16 -0.12 53.24
CA LYS A 1139 -57.52 1.03 54.14
C LYS A 1139 -56.42 1.49 55.14
N GLN A 1140 -56.37 2.70 55.73
CA GLN A 1140 -56.98 4.07 55.62
C GLN A 1140 -56.13 5.05 56.50
N GLU A 1141 -56.09 6.40 56.42
CA GLU A 1141 -56.59 7.45 55.51
C GLU A 1141 -55.75 8.77 55.71
N ALA A 1142 -56.35 9.97 55.62
CA ALA A 1142 -55.76 11.31 55.91
C ALA A 1142 -56.26 11.84 57.30
N PRO A 1143 -56.13 13.14 57.77
CA PRO A 1143 -56.02 14.44 57.05
C PRO A 1143 -55.12 15.55 57.73
N HIS A 1144 -55.39 16.84 57.42
CA HIS A 1144 -54.94 18.14 58.00
C HIS A 1144 -53.99 19.00 57.14
N LYS A 1145 -53.93 20.35 57.25
CA LYS A 1145 -54.97 21.41 57.16
C LYS A 1145 -54.32 22.84 57.19
N LYS A 1146 -54.68 23.71 56.23
CA LYS A 1146 -54.83 25.20 56.31
C LYS A 1146 -53.64 26.21 56.34
N LEU A 1147 -53.72 27.18 55.39
CA LEU A 1147 -53.51 28.67 55.49
C LEU A 1147 -52.08 29.22 55.84
N PHE A 1148 -51.62 30.45 55.53
CA PHE A 1148 -52.12 31.68 54.81
C PHE A 1148 -50.91 32.51 54.25
N GLN A 1149 -50.98 33.26 53.12
CA GLN A 1149 -51.26 34.73 52.96
C GLN A 1149 -50.26 35.72 53.66
N LYS A 1150 -49.88 36.93 53.16
CA LYS A 1150 -50.38 37.79 52.04
C LYS A 1150 -49.47 39.03 51.70
N GLY A 1151 -49.41 39.43 50.42
CA GLY A 1151 -49.19 40.84 49.94
C GLY A 1151 -47.74 41.37 49.93
N LYS A 1152 -47.35 42.47 49.25
CA LYS A 1152 -47.95 43.44 48.26
C LYS A 1152 -46.78 43.94 47.36
N GLY A 1153 -46.92 44.60 46.19
CA GLY A 1153 -48.05 45.03 45.35
C GLY A 1153 -47.62 46.15 44.36
N GLY A 1154 -48.44 46.47 43.34
CA GLY A 1154 -48.17 47.52 42.31
C GLY A 1154 -47.73 46.93 40.95
N SER A 1155 -48.30 47.16 39.75
CA SER A 1155 -49.28 48.11 39.15
C SER A 1155 -48.70 49.27 38.34
N ALA A 1156 -48.71 49.18 36.98
CA ALA A 1156 -49.20 50.24 36.06
C ALA A 1156 -49.09 49.89 34.55
N LYS A 1157 -50.17 50.23 33.80
CA LYS A 1157 -50.28 50.85 32.45
C LYS A 1157 -49.30 50.46 31.31
N GLN A 1158 -49.78 49.94 30.16
CA GLN A 1158 -50.50 50.61 29.04
C GLN A 1158 -49.62 51.42 28.08
N GLY A 1159 -49.67 51.05 26.79
CA GLY A 1159 -49.26 51.85 25.63
C GLY A 1159 -49.79 51.19 24.35
N ALA A 1160 -50.46 51.91 23.45
CA ALA A 1160 -51.13 51.31 22.28
C ALA A 1160 -51.30 52.28 21.09
N SER A 1161 -50.83 51.85 19.92
CA SER A 1161 -51.20 52.34 18.57
C SER A 1161 -50.81 51.23 17.57
N GLN A 1162 -51.75 50.56 16.91
CA GLN A 1162 -52.43 50.96 15.67
C GLN A 1162 -51.53 51.30 14.46
N LYS A 1163 -51.63 50.41 13.46
CA LYS A 1163 -51.72 50.66 12.00
C LYS A 1163 -50.50 51.14 11.19
N ALA A 1164 -50.34 50.41 10.07
CA ALA A 1164 -49.98 50.86 8.72
C ALA A 1164 -48.51 51.23 8.42
N GLY A 1165 -48.19 51.20 7.11
CA GLY A 1165 -47.07 51.96 6.53
C GLY A 1165 -45.84 51.14 6.13
N GLY A 1166 -45.98 50.27 5.14
CA GLY A 1166 -44.89 49.39 4.69
C GLY A 1166 -43.66 50.06 4.05
N ARG A 1167 -42.67 49.20 3.80
CA ARG A 1167 -41.71 49.24 2.68
C ARG A 1167 -40.66 50.38 2.70
N LYS A 1168 -39.42 50.06 3.12
CA LYS A 1168 -38.17 50.17 2.30
C LYS A 1168 -36.84 50.07 3.11
N THR A 1169 -35.99 49.16 2.63
CA THR A 1169 -34.53 49.28 2.39
C THR A 1169 -33.51 49.57 3.51
N ARG A 1170 -32.43 48.77 3.43
CA ARG A 1170 -31.02 49.06 3.74
C ARG A 1170 -30.63 49.13 5.23
N LYS A 1171 -29.42 48.69 5.59
CA LYS A 1171 -28.37 48.13 4.71
C LYS A 1171 -28.66 46.69 4.32
#